data_AF-A0A928F2D5-F1
#
_entry.id   AF-A0A928F2D5-F1
#
_cell.length_a   1.000
_cell.length_b   1.000
_cell.length_c   1.000
_cell.angle_alpha   90.00
_cell.angle_beta   90.00
_cell.angle_gamma   90.00
#
_symmetry.space_group_name_H-M   'P 1'
#
loop_
_entity.id
_entity.type
_entity.pdbx_description
1 polymer ?
#
loop_
_entity_poly.entity_id
_entity_poly.type
_entity_poly.pdbx_seq_one_letter_code
_entity_poly.pdbx_strand_id
1 'polypeptide(L)'
;MKKTIVVLAVFLIFATLVTASAKEAENLNIFGHNTVPCTNIYGFEENYDGYETGIDYFDGKLVRVINRNGSDETATGFNMYSWELIKDSQGNFVPVETANYIVVDYYYHSPDEEPALVGNRMGWVQGRVVPRDNLSEKLAFAWNTKVMSTPMVANKWDKLVISLKDDKTAFATLEKYRKKGAHFLHQFKFYPIERDMGKNDVLYIGDVTFQSWDPREKMPDAERKLTFLTCGKDESFVISAKDLEYVTLPEYKGELPQNARLSGWENSYDGRIYHPGESYRLLAGCDVSFVPKLRYSFDFSALDGAYINGYEDGSFRPQNSITRAEACKIIASLINPESKAFSSASFSDVLPDAWYYNSVATLDNIGAFEDVWKGTLNPNEPITRAEFIQLVYSVCDGKGQNEKYTVVSDLVPADFCYDAVMYAMNEGIITGYEDGSFKPLNKITRAEAVTIINRLIGRVFNENALAAQKFSDIEGHWAKGQIIASASKTSDGNFEKNNTKKEYVLSGSSAKDYITALYEQSDVLCADAVRRGIDTVSEQMKKDILSTGNTEEYYADRMTGQKWYVSEKHGDDNNDGKTPQTAVKTITGLTGKMRFPVKGTSILFERGGVYRGQTNVTPGMIYGAYGEGEKPVLTGSLKNYADPSLWEKTDVENVYVLKEKLTNVGIICFDHGLYDYGNYDALYGKNRIYGKNISNYSSLLEDLEFYCDVDTLYVRSDGGNPGERFQSIEIGNTVRIFDGAAADSVVFDNLSMRNTGTHAIGLRSCTNITVTNCVFSWLGGSLLGKHGETTTQYGNAIENYGNTDGFYVNNNWMYQIYDTAVTHQGSDSAMENIEYSENLMEYCHWGIECWQTGEKTCRQKNYRSRYNLLRNGGYGWGSIVTDRQELARLYSFSRVNGKNEDMLCEYTIIDRCSGFLIDVDANSKEKFSHNIYVQDEDKTVGGLKGDGASACRDSAYQIKKKLGDEDCVFVLIPRK
;
A
#
# COMPACT_ATOMS: atom_id res chain seq x y z
N MET A 1 -17.40 -21.86 68.58
CA MET A 1 -16.46 -23.01 68.62
C MET A 1 -16.68 -23.88 67.38
N LYS A 2 -15.62 -24.46 66.81
CA LYS A 2 -15.64 -25.32 65.59
C LYS A 2 -16.33 -24.77 64.32
N LYS A 3 -15.87 -23.60 63.83
CA LYS A 3 -15.75 -23.27 62.38
C LYS A 3 -14.94 -21.98 62.12
N THR A 4 -13.83 -21.78 62.86
CA THR A 4 -13.08 -20.51 62.87
C THR A 4 -11.56 -20.71 63.07
N ILE A 5 -10.98 -21.78 62.50
CA ILE A 5 -9.56 -22.14 62.69
C ILE A 5 -8.77 -22.25 61.35
N VAL A 6 -9.42 -22.08 60.19
CA VAL A 6 -8.74 -22.16 58.87
C VAL A 6 -8.42 -20.78 58.27
N VAL A 7 -9.10 -19.71 58.70
CA VAL A 7 -8.88 -18.33 58.17
C VAL A 7 -7.75 -17.59 58.91
N LEU A 8 -7.44 -17.98 60.15
CA LEU A 8 -6.38 -17.36 60.97
C LEU A 8 -4.96 -17.87 60.67
N ALA A 9 -4.81 -18.94 59.88
CA ALA A 9 -3.50 -19.46 59.46
C ALA A 9 -2.93 -18.76 58.22
N VAL A 10 -3.77 -18.09 57.42
CA VAL A 10 -3.34 -17.38 56.19
C VAL A 10 -2.93 -15.93 56.48
N PHE A 11 -3.55 -15.28 57.46
CA PHE A 11 -3.22 -13.90 57.84
C PHE A 11 -1.95 -13.75 58.71
N LEU A 12 -1.42 -14.83 59.30
CA LEU A 12 -0.21 -14.79 60.13
C LEU A 12 1.10 -15.07 59.36
N ILE A 13 1.03 -15.30 58.04
CA ILE A 13 2.20 -15.47 57.17
C ILE A 13 2.50 -14.18 56.38
N PHE A 14 1.51 -13.31 56.16
CA PHE A 14 1.68 -12.05 55.43
C PHE A 14 2.11 -10.85 56.31
N ALA A 15 2.16 -11.01 57.64
CA ALA A 15 2.46 -9.92 58.58
C ALA A 15 3.87 -10.00 59.22
N THR A 16 4.73 -10.90 58.76
CA THR A 16 6.04 -11.19 59.39
C THR A 16 7.23 -10.99 58.44
N LEU A 17 7.03 -10.28 57.33
CA LEU A 17 8.05 -9.98 56.31
C LEU A 17 8.12 -8.50 55.90
N VAL A 18 7.50 -7.60 56.68
CA VAL A 18 7.69 -6.15 56.58
C VAL A 18 7.89 -5.58 57.99
N THR A 19 9.12 -5.68 58.51
CA THR A 19 9.83 -4.75 59.43
C THR A 19 10.99 -5.48 60.14
N ALA A 20 12.11 -5.65 59.45
CA ALA A 20 13.41 -5.87 60.07
C ALA A 20 14.53 -5.32 59.16
N SER A 21 15.53 -4.67 59.77
CA SER A 21 16.76 -4.14 59.15
C SER A 21 16.61 -3.21 57.93
N ALA A 22 16.13 -1.99 58.17
CA ALA A 22 16.70 -0.81 57.52
C ALA A 22 17.93 -0.33 58.32
N LYS A 23 19.11 -0.96 58.10
CA LYS A 23 20.44 -0.44 58.43
C LYS A 23 21.53 -1.45 58.04
N GLU A 24 22.18 -1.18 56.90
CA GLU A 24 23.56 -1.49 56.51
C GLU A 24 23.63 -1.41 54.97
N ALA A 25 23.52 -0.18 54.47
CA ALA A 25 23.68 0.14 53.06
C ALA A 25 25.11 0.67 52.84
N GLU A 26 26.08 -0.24 52.77
CA GLU A 26 27.41 0.01 52.22
C GLU A 26 28.06 -1.33 51.84
N ASN A 27 28.44 -1.47 50.57
CA ASN A 27 29.18 -2.60 49.96
C ASN A 27 28.51 -4.00 49.98
N LEU A 28 27.86 -4.38 48.87
CA LEU A 28 28.09 -5.67 48.16
C LEU A 28 27.27 -5.76 46.86
N ASN A 29 27.95 -5.75 45.72
CA ASN A 29 27.46 -6.29 44.44
C ASN A 29 27.77 -7.80 44.39
N ILE A 30 26.91 -8.62 43.74
CA ILE A 30 27.24 -9.72 42.79
C ILE A 30 26.03 -10.67 42.58
N PHE A 31 25.52 -10.66 41.33
CA PHE A 31 24.90 -11.70 40.46
C PHE A 31 24.09 -12.92 40.98
N GLY A 32 23.04 -13.25 40.20
CA GLY A 32 22.38 -14.57 40.23
C GLY A 32 21.16 -14.77 39.32
N HIS A 33 21.26 -14.55 37.99
CA HIS A 33 20.23 -14.99 37.02
C HIS A 33 20.81 -15.96 36.00
N ASN A 34 20.11 -17.07 35.72
CA ASN A 34 20.54 -18.12 34.79
C ASN A 34 20.42 -17.70 33.32
N THR A 35 21.52 -17.22 32.74
CA THR A 35 21.78 -17.23 31.30
C THR A 35 22.32 -18.59 30.86
N VAL A 36 21.88 -19.13 29.72
CA VAL A 36 22.68 -20.13 28.99
C VAL A 36 23.83 -19.38 28.29
N PRO A 37 25.10 -19.76 28.48
CA PRO A 37 26.22 -18.92 28.10
C PRO A 37 26.62 -19.09 26.62
N CYS A 38 26.68 -17.99 25.88
CA CYS A 38 27.59 -17.84 24.75
C CYS A 38 28.90 -17.22 25.25
N THR A 39 29.69 -18.00 26.00
CA THR A 39 31.07 -17.62 26.32
C THR A 39 31.96 -17.83 25.11
N ASN A 40 32.37 -16.74 24.45
CA ASN A 40 33.72 -16.51 23.91
C ASN A 40 33.78 -15.16 23.17
N ILE A 41 33.79 -14.06 23.92
CA ILE A 41 34.20 -12.74 23.39
C ILE A 41 35.72 -12.67 23.51
N TYR A 42 36.42 -12.53 22.39
CA TYR A 42 37.87 -12.36 22.33
C TYR A 42 38.21 -10.93 21.88
N GLY A 43 38.75 -10.13 22.80
CA GLY A 43 39.52 -8.92 22.49
C GLY A 43 38.73 -7.69 22.01
N PHE A 44 38.80 -6.61 22.78
CA PHE A 44 38.76 -5.25 22.22
C PHE A 44 40.22 -4.81 22.05
N GLU A 45 40.57 -4.24 20.89
CA GLU A 45 41.84 -3.53 20.69
C GLU A 45 41.57 -2.03 20.72
N GLU A 46 42.27 -1.30 21.58
CA GLU A 46 42.26 0.17 21.57
C GLU A 46 43.01 0.66 20.33
N ASN A 47 42.30 1.33 19.41
CA ASN A 47 42.94 2.12 18.36
C ASN A 47 42.96 3.60 18.77
N TYR A 48 44.09 4.27 18.48
CA TYR A 48 44.18 5.72 18.55
C TYR A 48 43.07 6.34 17.68
N ASP A 49 42.40 7.36 18.22
CA ASP A 49 41.27 8.14 17.68
C ASP A 49 39.87 7.87 18.30
N GLY A 50 39.77 7.01 19.32
CA GLY A 50 38.65 7.05 20.28
C GLY A 50 37.33 6.37 19.87
N TYR A 51 37.38 5.48 18.87
CA TYR A 51 36.25 4.63 18.47
C TYR A 51 36.41 3.22 19.08
N GLU A 52 35.41 2.75 19.84
CA GLU A 52 35.37 1.37 20.30
C GLU A 52 34.64 0.48 19.28
N THR A 53 35.35 -0.46 18.66
CA THR A 53 34.76 -1.49 17.79
C THR A 53 34.66 -2.84 18.52
N GLY A 54 33.45 -3.36 18.69
CA GLY A 54 33.18 -4.69 19.24
C GLY A 54 32.66 -5.66 18.17
N ILE A 55 33.02 -6.94 18.29
CA ILE A 55 32.65 -7.98 17.32
C ILE A 55 31.97 -9.16 18.02
N ASP A 56 30.76 -9.51 17.58
CA ASP A 56 30.00 -10.67 18.08
C ASP A 56 30.02 -11.85 17.08
N TYR A 57 30.28 -13.03 17.62
CA TYR A 57 30.22 -14.30 16.92
C TYR A 57 29.13 -15.20 17.51
N PHE A 58 28.40 -15.91 16.64
CA PHE A 58 27.50 -17.00 17.04
C PHE A 58 27.88 -18.27 16.27
N ASP A 59 28.09 -19.37 17.00
CA ASP A 59 28.52 -20.67 16.47
C ASP A 59 29.72 -20.59 15.49
N GLY A 60 30.71 -19.76 15.83
CA GLY A 60 31.93 -19.56 15.03
C GLY A 60 31.76 -18.75 13.75
N LYS A 61 30.58 -18.16 13.49
CA LYS A 61 30.33 -17.21 12.39
C LYS A 61 30.21 -15.79 12.91
N LEU A 62 30.74 -14.83 12.15
CA LEU A 62 30.60 -13.40 12.40
C LEU A 62 29.13 -13.01 12.19
N VAL A 63 28.48 -12.44 13.20
CA VAL A 63 27.06 -12.03 13.11
C VAL A 63 26.89 -10.52 13.25
N ARG A 64 27.80 -9.83 13.96
CA ARG A 64 27.68 -8.39 14.18
C ARG A 64 29.03 -7.73 14.39
N VAL A 65 29.17 -6.52 13.85
CA VAL A 65 30.20 -5.55 14.24
C VAL A 65 29.46 -4.34 14.79
N ILE A 66 29.90 -3.83 15.94
CA ILE A 66 29.32 -2.68 16.64
C ILE A 66 30.41 -1.62 16.73
N ASN A 67 30.16 -0.42 16.22
CA ASN A 67 30.98 0.76 16.51
C ASN A 67 30.25 1.62 17.54
N ARG A 68 30.95 2.03 18.60
CA ARG A 68 30.46 3.03 19.56
C ARG A 68 31.17 4.36 19.31
N ASN A 69 30.38 5.39 18.99
CA ASN A 69 30.81 6.76 19.25
C ASN A 69 30.55 7.09 20.71
N GLY A 70 31.54 7.67 21.39
CA GLY A 70 31.26 8.51 22.55
C GLY A 70 30.50 9.76 22.09
N SER A 71 29.46 10.15 22.84
CA SER A 71 28.59 11.32 22.61
C SER A 71 27.99 11.46 21.20
N ASP A 72 26.84 10.80 20.97
CA ASP A 72 25.57 11.44 20.56
C ASP A 72 24.52 10.39 20.11
N GLU A 73 23.29 10.44 20.63
CA GLU A 73 22.24 9.43 20.40
C GLU A 73 21.41 9.65 19.10
N THR A 74 21.98 10.28 18.06
CA THR A 74 21.22 10.66 16.84
C THR A 74 21.84 10.21 15.51
N ALA A 75 22.24 8.93 15.42
CA ALA A 75 22.52 8.28 14.13
C ALA A 75 22.26 6.77 14.14
N THR A 76 21.21 6.31 13.46
CA THR A 76 20.92 4.88 13.19
C THR A 76 20.83 4.59 11.69
N GLY A 77 21.96 4.76 10.99
CA GLY A 77 22.15 4.21 9.65
C GLY A 77 22.53 2.72 9.74
N PHE A 78 21.65 1.82 9.26
CA PHE A 78 21.95 0.39 9.16
C PHE A 78 22.55 0.07 7.79
N ASN A 79 23.83 -0.32 7.76
CA ASN A 79 24.44 -0.97 6.61
C ASN A 79 24.68 -2.46 6.91
N MET A 80 23.97 -3.34 6.21
CA MET A 80 24.23 -4.78 6.23
C MET A 80 25.12 -5.16 5.03
N TYR A 81 26.30 -5.73 5.30
CA TYR A 81 27.11 -6.39 4.28
C TYR A 81 27.26 -7.87 4.65
N SER A 82 26.70 -8.76 3.83
CA SER A 82 26.91 -10.21 3.95
C SER A 82 28.09 -10.65 3.10
N TRP A 83 29.11 -11.24 3.72
CA TRP A 83 30.21 -11.90 3.02
C TRP A 83 30.07 -13.41 3.18
N GLU A 84 30.09 -14.17 2.08
CA GLU A 84 30.27 -15.61 2.15
C GLU A 84 31.74 -15.97 2.36
N LEU A 85 32.00 -16.80 3.37
CA LEU A 85 33.29 -17.40 3.67
C LEU A 85 33.21 -18.91 3.42
N ILE A 86 34.07 -19.42 2.55
CA ILE A 86 34.24 -20.87 2.33
C ILE A 86 35.44 -21.39 3.13
N LYS A 87 35.45 -22.68 3.47
CA LYS A 87 36.63 -23.30 4.08
C LYS A 87 37.61 -23.80 3.02
N ASP A 88 38.89 -23.45 3.19
CA ASP A 88 39.98 -24.02 2.39
C ASP A 88 40.23 -25.49 2.75
N SER A 89 41.13 -26.14 2.00
CA SER A 89 41.52 -27.55 2.21
C SER A 89 42.24 -27.84 3.54
N GLN A 90 42.53 -26.81 4.34
CA GLN A 90 43.17 -26.91 5.66
C GLN A 90 42.19 -26.55 6.80
N GLY A 91 40.97 -26.11 6.45
CA GLY A 91 39.87 -25.82 7.38
C GLY A 91 39.70 -24.34 7.73
N ASN A 92 40.50 -23.44 7.16
CA ASN A 92 40.45 -22.00 7.42
C ASN A 92 39.36 -21.33 6.57
N PHE A 93 38.67 -20.33 7.12
CA PHE A 93 37.67 -19.56 6.37
C PHE A 93 38.34 -18.49 5.48
N VAL A 94 37.99 -18.46 4.20
CA VAL A 94 38.47 -17.48 3.20
C VAL A 94 37.29 -16.88 2.41
N PRO A 95 37.34 -15.59 2.00
CA PRO A 95 36.26 -14.95 1.24
C PRO A 95 36.08 -15.51 -0.17
N VAL A 96 34.85 -15.47 -0.69
CA VAL A 96 34.57 -15.75 -2.10
C VAL A 96 34.95 -14.52 -2.95
N GLU A 97 35.99 -14.61 -3.77
CA GLU A 97 36.39 -13.57 -4.73
C GLU A 97 35.38 -13.43 -5.89
N THR A 98 34.25 -12.76 -5.68
CA THR A 98 33.35 -12.29 -6.76
C THR A 98 32.80 -10.88 -6.50
N ALA A 99 33.69 -9.90 -6.33
CA ALA A 99 33.34 -8.49 -6.43
C ALA A 99 34.43 -7.72 -7.19
N ASN A 100 34.14 -7.31 -8.43
CA ASN A 100 34.83 -6.17 -9.03
C ASN A 100 34.12 -4.90 -8.54
N TYR A 101 34.89 -3.81 -8.38
CA TYR A 101 34.52 -2.49 -7.83
C TYR A 101 34.57 -2.37 -6.29
N ILE A 102 35.23 -1.29 -5.85
CA ILE A 102 35.25 -0.76 -4.48
C ILE A 102 34.92 0.73 -4.62
N VAL A 103 34.03 1.25 -3.77
CA VAL A 103 33.82 2.69 -3.58
C VAL A 103 34.54 3.10 -2.31
N VAL A 104 35.31 4.20 -2.36
CA VAL A 104 35.99 4.78 -1.19
C VAL A 104 35.64 6.26 -1.14
N ASP A 105 34.84 6.66 -0.14
CA ASP A 105 34.61 8.06 0.18
C ASP A 105 35.73 8.57 1.09
N TYR A 106 36.35 9.69 0.70
CA TYR A 106 37.30 10.42 1.53
C TYR A 106 36.61 11.63 2.16
N TYR A 107 36.49 11.64 3.48
CA TYR A 107 36.17 12.85 4.24
C TYR A 107 37.49 13.57 4.61
N TYR A 108 37.63 14.83 4.18
CA TYR A 108 38.72 15.70 4.60
C TYR A 108 38.17 16.72 5.60
N HIS A 109 38.59 16.63 6.86
CA HIS A 109 38.44 17.74 7.80
C HIS A 109 39.65 18.67 7.65
N SER A 110 39.39 19.94 7.32
CA SER A 110 40.33 21.01 7.68
C SER A 110 39.98 21.47 9.09
N PRO A 111 40.94 21.53 10.03
CA PRO A 111 40.79 22.39 11.20
C PRO A 111 40.85 23.87 10.76
N ASP A 112 40.43 24.76 11.66
CA ASP A 112 40.53 26.22 11.58
C ASP A 112 39.62 26.94 10.54
N GLU A 113 38.34 27.15 10.89
CA GLU A 113 37.62 28.44 10.71
C GLU A 113 36.29 28.46 11.51
N GLU A 114 35.87 29.63 12.01
CA GLU A 114 34.73 29.80 12.95
C GLU A 114 33.33 29.71 12.26
N PRO A 115 32.26 29.31 12.99
CA PRO A 115 30.95 29.11 12.40
C PRO A 115 30.15 30.40 12.17
N ALA A 116 30.18 30.91 10.93
CA ALA A 116 29.22 31.91 10.46
C ALA A 116 27.97 31.24 9.84
N LEU A 117 26.79 31.60 10.34
CA LEU A 117 25.49 31.09 9.90
C LEU A 117 25.18 31.44 8.43
N VAL A 118 25.30 30.46 7.52
CA VAL A 118 24.68 30.47 6.18
C VAL A 118 24.10 29.08 5.89
N GLY A 119 22.86 29.04 5.38
CA GLY A 119 22.04 27.83 5.40
C GLY A 119 22.47 26.67 4.48
N ASN A 120 22.09 25.45 4.88
CA ASN A 120 22.36 24.21 4.15
C ASN A 120 21.62 24.14 2.79
N ARG A 121 22.26 24.64 1.74
CA ARG A 121 22.14 24.05 0.39
C ARG A 121 23.25 23.00 0.25
N MET A 122 22.91 21.71 0.22
CA MET A 122 23.86 20.71 -0.27
C MET A 122 23.90 20.78 -1.81
N GLY A 123 25.03 21.19 -2.36
CA GLY A 123 25.33 21.13 -3.78
C GLY A 123 25.97 19.80 -4.15
N TRP A 124 25.66 19.29 -5.34
CA TRP A 124 26.24 18.07 -5.89
C TRP A 124 27.70 18.28 -6.32
N VAL A 125 28.60 17.36 -5.98
CA VAL A 125 29.97 17.30 -6.53
C VAL A 125 30.14 15.97 -7.30
N GLN A 126 30.62 16.06 -8.54
CA GLN A 126 30.82 14.90 -9.42
C GLN A 126 32.10 14.13 -9.08
N GLY A 127 31.98 12.83 -8.80
CA GLY A 127 33.11 11.89 -8.86
C GLY A 127 33.44 11.50 -10.31
N ARG A 128 34.72 11.57 -10.71
CA ARG A 128 35.21 11.02 -11.99
C ARG A 128 35.73 9.60 -11.79
N VAL A 129 35.34 8.68 -12.67
CA VAL A 129 35.93 7.34 -12.79
C VAL A 129 37.23 7.40 -13.59
N VAL A 130 38.28 6.71 -13.14
CA VAL A 130 39.57 6.55 -13.87
C VAL A 130 39.81 5.06 -14.15
N PRO A 131 40.12 4.64 -15.40
CA PRO A 131 40.37 3.23 -15.74
C PRO A 131 41.66 2.62 -15.14
N ARG A 132 41.70 1.28 -15.17
CA ARG A 132 42.57 0.38 -14.39
C ARG A 132 44.08 0.38 -14.73
N ASP A 133 44.51 1.10 -15.76
CA ASP A 133 45.81 0.86 -16.43
C ASP A 133 46.98 1.69 -15.88
N ASN A 134 46.90 2.25 -14.66
CA ASN A 134 47.88 3.24 -14.18
C ASN A 134 48.30 3.13 -12.70
N LEU A 135 48.27 1.91 -12.13
CA LEU A 135 48.74 1.64 -10.76
C LEU A 135 49.68 0.42 -10.69
N SER A 136 50.66 0.39 -11.60
CA SER A 136 51.84 -0.45 -11.46
C SER A 136 53.02 0.35 -10.89
N GLU A 137 53.22 0.31 -9.57
CA GLU A 137 54.52 0.30 -8.88
C GLU A 137 54.35 0.45 -7.36
N LYS A 138 55.20 -0.27 -6.60
CA LYS A 138 55.30 -0.28 -5.11
C LYS A 138 54.11 -0.97 -4.41
N LEU A 139 54.28 -2.03 -3.62
CA LEU A 139 55.47 -2.73 -3.13
C LEU A 139 55.27 -4.25 -3.14
N ALA A 140 56.35 -5.00 -3.36
CA ALA A 140 56.38 -6.46 -3.34
C ALA A 140 56.95 -7.00 -2.02
N PHE A 141 56.88 -8.34 -1.88
CA PHE A 141 57.45 -9.30 -0.88
C PHE A 141 56.34 -10.04 -0.07
N ALA A 142 56.31 -11.38 0.01
CA ALA A 142 57.20 -12.39 -0.56
C ALA A 142 56.58 -13.82 -0.69
N TRP A 143 57.11 -14.58 -1.66
CA TRP A 143 57.18 -16.06 -1.80
C TRP A 143 55.87 -16.89 -1.85
N ASN A 144 55.59 -17.65 -2.94
CA ASN A 144 56.23 -18.91 -3.42
C ASN A 144 56.09 -20.06 -2.41
N THR A 145 55.59 -21.27 -2.74
CA THR A 145 55.82 -22.14 -3.93
C THR A 145 54.61 -23.03 -4.28
N LYS A 146 54.16 -23.10 -5.55
CA LYS A 146 54.47 -24.13 -6.59
C LYS A 146 54.12 -25.63 -6.32
N VAL A 147 53.12 -26.13 -7.07
CA VAL A 147 53.14 -27.33 -7.96
C VAL A 147 52.99 -28.76 -7.37
N MET A 148 51.92 -29.53 -7.71
CA MET A 148 51.89 -30.60 -8.77
C MET A 148 50.65 -31.56 -8.71
N SER A 149 50.07 -31.88 -9.89
CA SER A 149 49.44 -33.16 -10.35
C SER A 149 48.29 -33.93 -9.63
N THR A 150 47.24 -34.21 -10.44
CA THR A 150 46.23 -35.32 -10.48
C THR A 150 46.77 -36.77 -10.39
N PRO A 151 45.94 -37.86 -10.42
CA PRO A 151 44.52 -38.11 -9.97
C PRO A 151 44.34 -39.47 -9.22
N MET A 152 43.15 -39.81 -8.68
CA MET A 152 42.79 -41.21 -8.29
C MET A 152 41.29 -41.57 -8.42
N VAL A 153 40.98 -42.87 -8.56
CA VAL A 153 39.69 -43.47 -9.01
C VAL A 153 39.36 -44.80 -8.28
N ALA A 154 38.05 -45.08 -8.09
CA ALA A 154 37.41 -46.38 -7.72
C ALA A 154 37.69 -46.95 -6.29
N ASN A 155 36.92 -47.87 -5.68
CA ASN A 155 35.92 -48.87 -6.12
C ASN A 155 34.70 -48.93 -5.15
N LYS A 156 33.44 -49.17 -5.58
CA LYS A 156 32.79 -50.42 -6.04
C LYS A 156 32.58 -51.51 -4.95
N TRP A 157 31.32 -51.80 -4.63
CA TRP A 157 30.71 -53.10 -4.32
C TRP A 157 29.17 -52.95 -4.45
N ASP A 158 28.37 -54.02 -4.49
CA ASP A 158 28.00 -54.65 -5.77
C ASP A 158 26.52 -55.12 -5.76
N LYS A 159 26.08 -55.84 -6.79
CA LYS A 159 24.66 -56.15 -7.09
C LYS A 159 24.05 -57.28 -6.25
N LEU A 160 22.81 -57.09 -5.80
CA LEU A 160 21.88 -58.19 -5.49
C LEU A 160 20.77 -58.24 -6.55
N VAL A 161 20.81 -59.24 -7.43
CA VAL A 161 19.77 -59.51 -8.43
C VAL A 161 18.88 -60.64 -7.91
N ILE A 162 17.60 -60.36 -7.66
CA ILE A 162 16.59 -61.40 -7.40
C ILE A 162 15.65 -61.46 -8.61
N SER A 163 15.82 -62.51 -9.41
CA SER A 163 14.92 -62.84 -10.53
C SER A 163 13.76 -63.69 -10.03
N LEU A 164 12.56 -63.13 -9.93
CA LEU A 164 11.33 -63.90 -9.74
C LEU A 164 10.72 -64.22 -11.11
N LYS A 165 10.89 -65.47 -11.55
CA LYS A 165 10.05 -66.10 -12.58
C LYS A 165 9.01 -66.99 -11.89
N ASP A 166 7.88 -67.17 -12.56
CA ASP A 166 6.70 -67.99 -12.24
C ASP A 166 5.70 -67.50 -11.16
N ASP A 167 4.48 -67.26 -11.67
CA ASP A 167 3.30 -66.67 -11.02
C ASP A 167 2.68 -67.47 -9.86
N LYS A 168 3.18 -68.68 -9.55
CA LYS A 168 2.57 -69.56 -8.55
C LYS A 168 3.09 -69.34 -7.13
N THR A 169 4.12 -68.50 -6.94
CA THR A 169 4.74 -68.26 -5.63
C THR A 169 4.14 -67.06 -4.86
N ALA A 170 3.47 -66.14 -5.57
CA ALA A 170 2.81 -64.98 -4.96
C ALA A 170 1.64 -65.39 -4.05
N PHE A 171 0.84 -66.39 -4.46
CA PHE A 171 -0.32 -66.86 -3.71
C PHE A 171 0.04 -67.51 -2.35
N ALA A 172 1.12 -68.29 -2.30
CA ALA A 172 1.60 -68.91 -1.05
C ALA A 172 2.12 -67.88 -0.03
N THR A 173 2.65 -66.75 -0.51
CA THR A 173 3.09 -65.65 0.34
C THR A 173 1.89 -64.93 0.97
N LEU A 174 0.85 -64.65 0.18
CA LEU A 174 -0.38 -64.00 0.66
C LEU A 174 -1.15 -64.85 1.69
N GLU A 175 -1.15 -66.18 1.54
CA GLU A 175 -1.81 -67.07 2.50
C GLU A 175 -1.10 -67.11 3.87
N LYS A 176 0.21 -66.83 3.90
CA LYS A 176 1.01 -66.69 5.13
C LYS A 176 0.62 -65.46 5.95
N TYR A 177 0.19 -64.37 5.30
CA TYR A 177 -0.32 -63.17 5.95
C TYR A 177 -1.81 -63.32 6.36
N ARG A 178 -2.61 -64.05 5.58
CA ARG A 178 -4.01 -64.38 5.94
C ARG A 178 -4.16 -65.12 7.28
N LYS A 179 -3.12 -65.84 7.74
CA LYS A 179 -3.09 -66.53 9.05
C LYS A 179 -2.65 -65.65 10.23
N LYS A 180 -2.36 -64.35 10.03
CA LYS A 180 -1.95 -63.41 11.09
C LYS A 180 -2.99 -62.31 11.39
N GLY A 181 -4.27 -62.64 11.32
CA GLY A 181 -5.35 -62.02 12.10
C GLY A 181 -5.40 -60.48 12.12
N ALA A 182 -5.77 -59.86 11.01
CA ALA A 182 -6.28 -58.49 10.98
C ALA A 182 -7.62 -58.49 10.24
N HIS A 183 -8.71 -58.30 10.98
CA HIS A 183 -10.05 -58.15 10.42
C HIS A 183 -10.26 -56.69 10.05
N PHE A 184 -10.59 -56.39 8.78
CA PHE A 184 -11.61 -55.42 8.34
C PHE A 184 -11.62 -55.38 6.80
N LEU A 185 -12.54 -56.13 6.19
CA LEU A 185 -12.78 -56.12 4.75
C LEU A 185 -14.25 -56.43 4.50
N HIS A 186 -15.07 -55.39 4.30
CA HIS A 186 -16.41 -55.54 3.74
C HIS A 186 -16.80 -54.32 2.91
N GLN A 187 -17.49 -54.62 1.80
CA GLN A 187 -18.08 -53.70 0.81
C GLN A 187 -17.10 -53.02 -0.16
N PHE A 188 -16.91 -53.65 -1.32
CA PHE A 188 -17.47 -53.12 -2.58
C PHE A 188 -17.94 -54.30 -3.45
N LYS A 189 -19.05 -54.12 -4.18
CA LYS A 189 -19.54 -55.05 -5.20
C LYS A 189 -19.24 -54.45 -6.57
N PHE A 190 -18.68 -55.24 -7.49
CA PHE A 190 -18.60 -54.89 -8.90
C PHE A 190 -19.82 -55.47 -9.65
N TYR A 191 -20.43 -54.66 -10.51
CA TYR A 191 -21.37 -55.13 -11.54
C TYR A 191 -20.63 -55.15 -12.88
N PRO A 192 -20.61 -56.28 -13.61
CA PRO A 192 -20.11 -56.31 -14.97
C PRO A 192 -21.18 -55.78 -15.94
N ILE A 193 -20.81 -54.85 -16.81
CA ILE A 193 -21.56 -54.53 -18.02
C ILE A 193 -20.61 -54.72 -19.20
N GLU A 194 -20.85 -55.77 -19.97
CA GLU A 194 -20.14 -56.03 -21.23
C GLU A 194 -20.72 -55.14 -22.33
N ARG A 195 -19.88 -54.30 -22.96
CA ARG A 195 -20.08 -53.82 -24.34
C ARG A 195 -18.81 -53.21 -24.91
N ASP A 196 -18.51 -53.55 -26.16
CA ASP A 196 -17.47 -52.89 -26.96
C ASP A 196 -17.76 -51.39 -27.10
N MET A 197 -16.73 -50.55 -26.88
CA MET A 197 -16.72 -49.15 -27.30
C MET A 197 -15.58 -48.93 -28.30
N GLY A 198 -15.89 -48.19 -29.37
CA GLY A 198 -14.98 -47.95 -30.48
C GLY A 198 -13.93 -46.88 -30.18
N LYS A 199 -12.93 -46.78 -31.05
CA LYS A 199 -11.67 -46.03 -30.84
C LYS A 199 -11.78 -44.49 -30.65
N ASN A 200 -12.97 -43.90 -30.67
CA ASN A 200 -13.17 -42.43 -30.67
C ASN A 200 -14.29 -41.92 -29.72
N ASP A 201 -14.89 -42.77 -28.89
CA ASP A 201 -15.95 -42.31 -27.96
C ASP A 201 -15.35 -41.94 -26.59
N VAL A 202 -15.45 -40.66 -26.20
CA VAL A 202 -15.07 -40.17 -24.86
C VAL A 202 -16.33 -39.96 -24.02
N LEU A 203 -16.39 -40.63 -22.88
CA LEU A 203 -17.40 -40.40 -21.85
C LEU A 203 -17.03 -39.15 -21.05
N TYR A 204 -17.86 -38.11 -21.12
CA TYR A 204 -17.73 -36.95 -20.23
C TYR A 204 -18.07 -37.37 -18.79
N ILE A 205 -17.08 -37.30 -17.91
CA ILE A 205 -17.28 -37.23 -16.45
C ILE A 205 -16.76 -35.85 -16.06
N GLY A 206 -17.66 -35.01 -15.54
CA GLY A 206 -17.38 -33.60 -15.25
C GLY A 206 -16.40 -33.38 -14.09
N ASP A 207 -16.08 -32.11 -13.87
CA ASP A 207 -15.04 -31.64 -12.96
C ASP A 207 -15.11 -32.28 -11.56
N VAL A 208 -14.01 -32.93 -11.17
CA VAL A 208 -13.81 -33.36 -9.78
C VAL A 208 -13.22 -32.19 -9.01
N THR A 209 -14.08 -31.28 -8.54
CA THR A 209 -13.71 -30.29 -7.52
C THR A 209 -13.22 -31.01 -6.26
N PHE A 210 -11.94 -30.84 -5.93
CA PHE A 210 -11.43 -31.19 -4.60
C PHE A 210 -11.97 -30.18 -3.59
N GLN A 211 -12.93 -30.61 -2.76
CA GLN A 211 -13.33 -29.83 -1.60
C GLN A 211 -12.16 -29.72 -0.61
N SER A 212 -11.85 -28.50 -0.19
CA SER A 212 -10.92 -28.24 0.91
C SER A 212 -11.39 -28.94 2.18
N TRP A 213 -10.56 -29.80 2.77
CA TRP A 213 -10.88 -30.54 3.99
C TRP A 213 -10.01 -30.09 5.18
N ASP A 214 -10.57 -30.20 6.39
CA ASP A 214 -9.99 -29.66 7.63
C ASP A 214 -8.65 -30.33 7.97
N PRO A 215 -7.56 -29.57 8.23
CA PRO A 215 -6.24 -30.13 8.53
C PRO A 215 -6.13 -30.85 9.89
N ARG A 216 -7.22 -31.00 10.66
CA ARG A 216 -7.19 -31.53 12.04
C ARG A 216 -7.59 -33.00 12.21
N GLU A 217 -8.01 -33.70 11.15
CA GLU A 217 -8.24 -35.15 11.20
C GLU A 217 -7.09 -35.96 10.57
N LYS A 218 -6.49 -36.87 11.35
CA LYS A 218 -5.41 -37.75 10.89
C LYS A 218 -5.96 -38.88 10.02
N MET A 219 -5.54 -38.93 8.75
CA MET A 219 -5.62 -40.16 7.96
C MET A 219 -4.66 -41.23 8.54
N PRO A 220 -5.06 -42.52 8.59
CA PRO A 220 -4.14 -43.62 8.85
C PRO A 220 -3.20 -43.90 7.68
N ASP A 221 -2.05 -44.50 7.96
CA ASP A 221 -0.98 -44.82 7.00
C ASP A 221 -1.39 -45.86 5.94
N ALA A 222 -2.09 -45.41 4.90
CA ALA A 222 -2.45 -46.22 3.74
C ALA A 222 -1.64 -45.81 2.50
N GLU A 223 -0.85 -46.74 1.97
CA GLU A 223 0.03 -46.58 0.82
C GLU A 223 -0.66 -45.90 -0.39
N ARG A 224 -0.19 -44.72 -0.80
CA ARG A 224 -0.54 -44.14 -2.10
C ARG A 224 0.39 -44.70 -3.17
N LYS A 225 -0.09 -45.66 -3.95
CA LYS A 225 0.64 -46.28 -5.07
C LYS A 225 0.81 -45.31 -6.25
N LEU A 226 2.04 -45.20 -6.75
CA LEU A 226 2.25 -44.83 -8.16
C LEU A 226 1.84 -46.01 -9.06
N THR A 227 1.16 -45.70 -10.17
CA THR A 227 0.96 -46.64 -11.28
C THR A 227 1.54 -46.01 -12.53
N PHE A 228 2.47 -46.70 -13.18
CA PHE A 228 3.00 -46.32 -14.50
C PHE A 228 2.38 -47.20 -15.58
N LEU A 229 1.75 -46.59 -16.57
CA LEU A 229 1.48 -47.18 -17.89
C LEU A 229 1.81 -46.11 -18.92
N THR A 230 2.54 -46.49 -19.97
CA THR A 230 2.98 -45.55 -21.01
C THR A 230 2.31 -45.87 -22.34
N CYS A 231 2.01 -44.80 -23.09
CA CYS A 231 1.89 -44.71 -24.56
C CYS A 231 0.57 -44.08 -25.03
N GLY A 232 0.56 -42.74 -25.10
CA GLY A 232 -0.23 -42.02 -26.10
C GLY A 232 -1.25 -41.04 -25.53
N LYS A 233 -0.90 -39.74 -25.64
CA LYS A 233 -1.69 -38.52 -25.38
C LYS A 233 -1.84 -38.10 -23.90
N ASP A 234 -1.54 -36.82 -23.70
CA ASP A 234 -1.95 -35.93 -22.60
C ASP A 234 -1.87 -36.53 -21.17
N GLU A 235 -0.64 -36.70 -20.68
CA GLU A 235 -0.35 -37.19 -19.32
C GLU A 235 0.12 -36.04 -18.39
N SER A 236 -0.70 -35.70 -17.39
CA SER A 236 -0.30 -34.86 -16.25
C SER A 236 0.15 -35.74 -15.08
N PHE A 237 1.41 -35.63 -14.67
CA PHE A 237 1.94 -36.31 -13.48
C PHE A 237 1.80 -35.42 -12.24
N VAL A 238 1.25 -35.93 -11.15
CA VAL A 238 1.16 -35.23 -9.85
C VAL A 238 1.95 -36.01 -8.79
N ILE A 239 2.92 -35.36 -8.17
CA ILE A 239 3.69 -35.91 -7.04
C ILE A 239 3.32 -35.12 -5.78
N SER A 240 2.54 -35.72 -4.87
CA SER A 240 2.24 -35.13 -3.56
C SER A 240 3.19 -35.70 -2.50
N ALA A 241 4.08 -34.86 -1.95
CA ALA A 241 4.97 -35.25 -0.86
C ALA A 241 4.46 -34.69 0.47
N LYS A 242 4.15 -35.57 1.43
CA LYS A 242 3.69 -35.16 2.77
C LYS A 242 4.73 -35.37 3.87
N ASP A 243 5.64 -36.33 3.71
CA ASP A 243 6.63 -36.73 4.73
C ASP A 243 8.06 -36.95 4.17
N LEU A 244 8.35 -36.46 2.96
CA LEU A 244 9.69 -36.53 2.35
C LEU A 244 10.35 -35.15 2.37
N GLU A 245 11.46 -35.03 3.10
CA GLU A 245 12.20 -33.77 3.21
C GLU A 245 12.93 -33.38 1.90
N TYR A 246 13.14 -34.34 0.99
CA TYR A 246 13.66 -34.12 -0.35
C TYR A 246 12.94 -35.05 -1.35
N VAL A 247 12.60 -34.51 -2.52
CA VAL A 247 12.01 -35.23 -3.64
C VAL A 247 12.92 -35.09 -4.86
N THR A 248 13.30 -36.22 -5.44
CA THR A 248 14.01 -36.27 -6.73
C THR A 248 13.01 -36.44 -7.86
N LEU A 249 13.01 -35.53 -8.84
CA LEU A 249 12.05 -35.58 -9.94
C LEU A 249 12.47 -36.59 -11.02
N PRO A 250 11.54 -37.40 -11.56
CA PRO A 250 11.89 -38.46 -12.51
C PRO A 250 12.33 -37.90 -13.87
N GLU A 251 13.37 -38.49 -14.44
CA GLU A 251 13.85 -38.19 -15.80
C GLU A 251 12.85 -38.65 -16.88
N TYR A 252 12.64 -37.80 -17.88
CA TYR A 252 11.87 -38.14 -19.08
C TYR A 252 12.67 -39.13 -19.96
N LYS A 253 11.99 -40.15 -20.49
CA LYS A 253 12.63 -41.28 -21.22
C LYS A 253 12.18 -41.48 -22.67
N GLY A 254 11.51 -40.48 -23.26
CA GLY A 254 11.18 -40.48 -24.69
C GLY A 254 12.27 -39.81 -25.53
N GLU A 255 12.30 -40.08 -26.84
CA GLU A 255 13.09 -39.29 -27.79
C GLU A 255 12.40 -37.93 -27.99
N LEU A 256 13.11 -36.85 -27.64
CA LEU A 256 12.68 -35.48 -27.96
C LEU A 256 13.02 -35.15 -29.42
N PRO A 257 12.19 -34.36 -30.13
CA PRO A 257 12.60 -33.71 -31.37
C PRO A 257 13.93 -32.98 -31.18
N GLN A 258 14.75 -32.92 -32.23
CA GLN A 258 16.19 -32.58 -32.14
C GLN A 258 16.51 -31.22 -31.46
N ASN A 259 15.53 -30.32 -31.39
CA ASN A 259 15.64 -28.98 -30.80
C ASN A 259 14.67 -28.74 -29.62
N ALA A 260 13.86 -29.71 -29.23
CA ALA A 260 12.89 -29.57 -28.15
C ALA A 260 13.56 -29.70 -26.77
N ARG A 261 13.21 -28.81 -25.84
CA ARG A 261 13.55 -28.92 -24.41
C ARG A 261 12.27 -28.98 -23.59
N LEU A 262 12.30 -29.78 -22.52
CA LEU A 262 11.25 -29.81 -21.51
C LEU A 262 11.52 -28.69 -20.49
N SER A 263 10.54 -27.81 -20.29
CA SER A 263 10.64 -26.65 -19.39
C SER A 263 10.51 -27.00 -17.90
N GLY A 264 11.03 -28.16 -17.48
CA GLY A 264 10.91 -28.67 -16.11
C GLY A 264 9.47 -28.99 -15.66
N TRP A 265 9.31 -29.12 -14.35
CA TRP A 265 8.07 -29.43 -13.64
C TRP A 265 7.65 -28.20 -12.85
N GLU A 266 6.37 -27.84 -12.88
CA GLU A 266 5.85 -26.61 -12.29
C GLU A 266 5.11 -26.93 -10.98
N ASN A 267 5.54 -26.31 -9.88
CA ASN A 267 4.83 -26.36 -8.60
C ASN A 267 3.64 -25.40 -8.66
N SER A 268 2.43 -25.91 -8.47
CA SER A 268 1.20 -25.14 -8.55
C SER A 268 1.05 -24.08 -7.46
N TYR A 269 1.87 -24.14 -6.40
CA TYR A 269 1.79 -23.27 -5.23
C TYR A 269 2.71 -22.04 -5.28
N ASP A 270 3.89 -22.14 -5.91
CA ASP A 270 4.88 -21.05 -5.98
C ASP A 270 5.33 -20.71 -7.42
N GLY A 271 4.82 -21.41 -8.43
CA GLY A 271 5.14 -21.20 -9.84
C GLY A 271 6.58 -21.56 -10.22
N ARG A 272 7.35 -22.17 -9.32
CA ARG A 272 8.75 -22.52 -9.59
C ARG A 272 8.84 -23.72 -10.53
N ILE A 273 9.80 -23.61 -11.45
CA ILE A 273 10.18 -24.65 -12.39
C ILE A 273 11.34 -25.46 -11.81
N TYR A 274 11.18 -26.78 -11.81
CA TYR A 274 12.12 -27.74 -11.26
C TYR A 274 12.60 -28.72 -12.35
N HIS A 275 13.89 -29.05 -12.37
CA HIS A 275 14.49 -29.84 -13.44
C HIS A 275 14.51 -31.36 -13.14
N PRO A 276 14.38 -32.23 -14.15
CA PRO A 276 14.44 -33.68 -13.95
C PRO A 276 15.82 -34.14 -13.45
N GLY A 277 15.84 -35.14 -12.57
CA GLY A 277 17.08 -35.72 -12.00
C GLY A 277 17.66 -34.98 -10.80
N GLU A 278 17.25 -33.74 -10.54
CA GLU A 278 17.65 -32.97 -9.36
C GLU A 278 16.77 -33.27 -8.14
N SER A 279 17.32 -33.05 -6.95
CA SER A 279 16.65 -33.30 -5.65
C SER A 279 16.33 -32.01 -4.94
N TYR A 280 15.05 -31.77 -4.67
CA TYR A 280 14.54 -30.52 -4.12
C TYR A 280 13.84 -30.73 -2.79
N ARG A 281 14.01 -29.76 -1.89
CA ARG A 281 13.25 -29.67 -0.64
C ARG A 281 11.89 -29.04 -0.93
N LEU A 282 10.85 -29.87 -1.00
CA LEU A 282 9.47 -29.41 -1.13
C LEU A 282 8.86 -29.20 0.27
N LEU A 283 8.00 -28.20 0.40
CA LEU A 283 7.23 -27.98 1.62
C LEU A 283 6.08 -29.01 1.70
N ALA A 284 5.72 -29.42 2.92
CA ALA A 284 4.71 -30.45 3.13
C ALA A 284 3.34 -29.99 2.59
N GLY A 285 2.83 -30.71 1.59
CA GLY A 285 1.55 -30.40 0.93
C GLY A 285 1.65 -29.64 -0.40
N CYS A 286 2.85 -29.43 -0.96
CA CYS A 286 2.98 -28.97 -2.35
C CYS A 286 2.64 -30.10 -3.36
N ASP A 287 1.91 -29.74 -4.41
CA ASP A 287 1.68 -30.59 -5.58
C ASP A 287 2.55 -30.10 -6.75
N VAL A 288 3.44 -30.99 -7.24
CA VAL A 288 4.27 -30.70 -8.41
C VAL A 288 3.68 -31.37 -9.64
N SER A 289 3.47 -30.59 -10.69
CA SER A 289 2.82 -31.03 -11.92
C SER A 289 3.77 -31.02 -13.12
N PHE A 290 3.72 -32.09 -13.94
CA PHE A 290 4.37 -32.07 -15.24
C PHE A 290 3.44 -31.44 -16.27
N VAL A 291 3.85 -30.29 -16.82
CA VAL A 291 3.21 -29.71 -18.00
C VAL A 291 4.26 -29.65 -19.11
N PRO A 292 4.19 -30.51 -20.14
CA PRO A 292 5.14 -30.46 -21.25
C PRO A 292 4.87 -29.25 -22.16
N LYS A 293 5.23 -28.05 -21.67
CA LYS A 293 5.20 -26.81 -22.45
C LYS A 293 6.41 -26.79 -23.40
N LEU A 294 6.17 -27.15 -24.67
CA LEU A 294 7.05 -26.74 -25.76
C LEU A 294 6.92 -25.23 -25.93
N ARG A 295 7.76 -24.45 -25.25
CA ARG A 295 7.65 -22.97 -25.21
C ARG A 295 8.93 -22.31 -25.71
N TYR A 296 8.78 -21.47 -26.73
CA TYR A 296 9.68 -20.34 -26.94
C TYR A 296 9.13 -19.19 -26.09
N SER A 297 9.57 -19.07 -24.84
CA SER A 297 9.18 -17.94 -24.00
C SER A 297 9.85 -16.66 -24.48
N PHE A 298 9.11 -15.55 -24.53
CA PHE A 298 9.75 -14.23 -24.46
C PHE A 298 10.57 -14.17 -23.19
N ASP A 299 11.84 -13.80 -23.34
CA ASP A 299 12.68 -13.47 -22.20
C ASP A 299 12.87 -11.96 -22.19
N PHE A 300 11.92 -11.26 -21.56
CA PHE A 300 11.99 -9.81 -21.41
C PHE A 300 13.19 -9.36 -20.55
N SER A 301 13.85 -10.27 -19.80
CA SER A 301 15.09 -9.97 -19.07
C SER A 301 16.32 -9.90 -19.97
N ALA A 302 16.26 -10.46 -21.19
CA ALA A 302 17.32 -10.31 -22.19
C ALA A 302 17.33 -8.91 -22.86
N LEU A 303 16.32 -8.07 -22.59
CA LEU A 303 16.13 -6.74 -23.18
C LEU A 303 16.65 -5.59 -22.31
N ASP A 304 17.72 -5.80 -21.53
CA ASP A 304 18.52 -4.74 -20.87
C ASP A 304 19.10 -3.68 -21.85
N GLY A 305 18.90 -3.84 -23.16
CA GLY A 305 19.43 -3.01 -24.24
C GLY A 305 18.40 -2.15 -24.99
N ALA A 306 18.95 -1.26 -25.82
CA ALA A 306 18.24 -0.65 -26.93
C ALA A 306 17.94 -1.72 -28.00
N TYR A 307 16.68 -1.88 -28.41
CA TYR A 307 16.32 -2.80 -29.50
C TYR A 307 16.35 -2.12 -30.89
N ILE A 308 16.48 -0.79 -30.92
CA ILE A 308 16.61 0.02 -32.14
C ILE A 308 17.56 1.20 -31.88
N ASN A 309 18.31 1.60 -32.90
CA ASN A 309 19.20 2.76 -32.85
C ASN A 309 18.73 3.83 -33.86
N GLY A 310 19.21 5.06 -33.66
CA GLY A 310 19.18 6.10 -34.69
C GLY A 310 20.24 5.90 -35.77
N TYR A 311 20.32 6.86 -36.69
CA TYR A 311 21.27 6.89 -37.80
C TYR A 311 22.57 7.61 -37.39
N GLU A 312 23.65 7.41 -38.16
CA GLU A 312 24.98 7.98 -37.90
C GLU A 312 25.00 9.53 -37.89
N ASP A 313 24.01 10.18 -38.52
CA ASP A 313 23.80 11.63 -38.53
C ASP A 313 23.11 12.16 -37.25
N GLY A 314 22.82 11.30 -36.28
CA GLY A 314 22.12 11.65 -35.04
C GLY A 314 20.60 11.80 -35.19
N SER A 315 20.01 11.46 -36.33
CA SER A 315 18.55 11.41 -36.51
C SER A 315 17.95 10.06 -36.08
N PHE A 316 16.67 10.04 -35.69
CA PHE A 316 15.89 8.81 -35.55
C PHE A 316 15.00 8.52 -36.77
N ARG A 317 14.65 9.56 -37.53
CA ARG A 317 13.75 9.56 -38.70
C ARG A 317 12.38 8.95 -38.39
N PRO A 318 11.62 9.51 -37.43
CA PRO A 318 10.41 8.90 -36.90
C PRO A 318 9.32 8.63 -37.94
N GLN A 319 9.26 9.44 -38.99
CA GLN A 319 8.25 9.35 -40.06
C GLN A 319 8.69 8.47 -41.26
N ASN A 320 9.93 7.97 -41.28
CA ASN A 320 10.33 7.02 -42.31
C ASN A 320 9.63 5.68 -42.08
N SER A 321 9.17 5.04 -43.16
CA SER A 321 8.70 3.66 -43.09
C SER A 321 9.86 2.69 -42.82
N ILE A 322 9.62 1.65 -42.03
CA ILE A 322 10.59 0.55 -41.89
C ILE A 322 10.44 -0.48 -43.01
N THR A 323 11.57 -1.06 -43.41
CA THR A 323 11.64 -2.19 -44.32
C THR A 323 11.21 -3.49 -43.64
N ARG A 324 10.86 -4.52 -44.44
CA ARG A 324 10.59 -5.88 -43.91
C ARG A 324 11.81 -6.44 -43.16
N ALA A 325 13.02 -6.20 -43.64
CA ALA A 325 14.26 -6.59 -42.97
C ALA A 325 14.43 -5.93 -41.58
N GLU A 326 14.15 -4.63 -41.46
CA GLU A 326 14.19 -3.92 -40.18
C GLU A 326 13.11 -4.45 -39.21
N ALA A 327 11.90 -4.71 -39.68
CA ALA A 327 10.84 -5.30 -38.87
C ALA A 327 11.24 -6.69 -38.33
N CYS A 328 11.78 -7.57 -39.19
CA CYS A 328 12.32 -8.87 -38.76
C CYS A 328 13.44 -8.72 -37.73
N LYS A 329 14.33 -7.72 -37.88
CA LYS A 329 15.41 -7.47 -36.90
C LYS A 329 14.88 -7.05 -35.54
N ILE A 330 13.91 -6.12 -35.53
CA ILE A 330 13.27 -5.63 -34.30
C ILE A 330 12.57 -6.78 -33.58
N ILE A 331 11.72 -7.55 -34.26
CA ILE A 331 10.93 -8.61 -33.63
C ILE A 331 11.81 -9.79 -33.20
N ALA A 332 12.81 -10.18 -34.01
CA ALA A 332 13.77 -11.22 -33.62
C ALA A 332 14.62 -10.82 -32.39
N SER A 333 14.85 -9.52 -32.15
CA SER A 333 15.59 -9.06 -30.96
C SER A 333 14.82 -9.22 -29.65
N LEU A 334 13.51 -9.51 -29.71
CA LEU A 334 12.67 -9.77 -28.54
C LEU A 334 12.70 -11.25 -28.09
N ILE A 335 13.44 -12.11 -28.80
CA ILE A 335 13.43 -13.57 -28.63
C ILE A 335 14.81 -14.02 -28.09
N ASN A 336 14.81 -14.96 -27.14
CA ASN A 336 16.01 -15.29 -26.35
C ASN A 336 17.21 -15.73 -27.24
N PRO A 337 18.40 -15.09 -27.10
CA PRO A 337 19.57 -15.35 -27.94
C PRO A 337 20.29 -16.70 -27.69
N GLU A 338 19.93 -17.49 -26.67
CA GLU A 338 20.50 -18.83 -26.47
C GLU A 338 20.03 -19.86 -27.52
N SER A 339 19.02 -19.54 -28.33
CA SER A 339 18.72 -20.32 -29.54
C SER A 339 19.84 -20.12 -30.57
N LYS A 340 20.73 -21.12 -30.67
CA LYS A 340 21.86 -21.15 -31.63
C LYS A 340 21.41 -20.76 -33.04
N ALA A 341 22.28 -20.01 -33.73
CA ALA A 341 22.08 -19.54 -35.10
C ALA A 341 21.47 -20.62 -36.02
N PHE A 342 20.24 -20.38 -36.47
CA PHE A 342 19.53 -21.24 -37.40
C PHE A 342 20.18 -21.16 -38.79
N SER A 343 20.39 -22.31 -39.42
CA SER A 343 21.30 -22.44 -40.56
C SER A 343 20.73 -22.03 -41.93
N SER A 344 19.42 -21.81 -42.04
CA SER A 344 18.77 -21.46 -43.31
C SER A 344 17.47 -20.69 -43.12
N ALA A 345 17.29 -19.62 -43.90
CA ALA A 345 15.98 -19.03 -44.21
C ALA A 345 15.43 -19.65 -45.51
N SER A 346 14.11 -19.79 -45.61
CA SER A 346 13.39 -20.41 -46.75
C SER A 346 13.18 -19.48 -47.95
N PHE A 347 13.49 -18.19 -47.81
CA PHE A 347 13.27 -17.17 -48.83
C PHE A 347 14.43 -17.09 -49.84
N SER A 348 14.09 -17.11 -51.13
CA SER A 348 15.05 -17.14 -52.24
C SER A 348 15.87 -15.85 -52.43
N ASP A 349 15.45 -14.75 -51.82
CA ASP A 349 16.04 -13.41 -51.89
C ASP A 349 16.73 -12.97 -50.58
N VAL A 350 16.95 -13.91 -49.65
CA VAL A 350 17.61 -13.68 -48.36
C VAL A 350 18.98 -14.36 -48.37
N LEU A 351 20.01 -13.58 -48.74
CA LEU A 351 21.38 -14.08 -48.90
C LEU A 351 22.06 -14.37 -47.52
N PRO A 352 22.88 -15.43 -47.39
CA PRO A 352 23.56 -15.80 -46.14
C PRO A 352 24.47 -14.74 -45.49
N ASP A 353 24.94 -13.77 -46.27
CA ASP A 353 25.79 -12.65 -45.84
C ASP A 353 25.00 -11.36 -45.53
N ALA A 354 23.67 -11.36 -45.73
CA ALA A 354 22.84 -10.20 -45.43
C ALA A 354 22.75 -9.94 -43.92
N TRP A 355 22.80 -8.66 -43.51
CA TRP A 355 22.80 -8.26 -42.10
C TRP A 355 21.54 -8.68 -41.31
N TYR A 356 20.44 -8.99 -42.01
CA TYR A 356 19.18 -9.48 -41.47
C TYR A 356 19.02 -11.01 -41.54
N TYR A 357 19.96 -11.74 -42.15
CA TYR A 357 19.83 -13.18 -42.43
C TYR A 357 19.46 -13.98 -41.19
N ASN A 358 20.21 -13.80 -40.09
CA ASN A 358 19.95 -14.49 -38.83
C ASN A 358 18.57 -14.15 -38.24
N SER A 359 18.15 -12.89 -38.30
CA SER A 359 16.84 -12.46 -37.79
C SER A 359 15.69 -13.08 -38.59
N VAL A 360 15.84 -13.15 -39.92
CA VAL A 360 14.86 -13.85 -40.79
C VAL A 360 14.89 -15.35 -40.50
N ALA A 361 16.07 -15.97 -40.43
CA ALA A 361 16.18 -17.41 -40.15
C ALA A 361 15.55 -17.79 -38.79
N THR A 362 15.77 -17.00 -37.74
CA THR A 362 15.13 -17.23 -36.43
C THR A 362 13.60 -17.19 -36.52
N LEU A 363 13.04 -16.14 -37.14
CA LEU A 363 11.58 -15.99 -37.27
C LEU A 363 10.95 -17.05 -38.18
N ASP A 364 11.65 -17.47 -39.23
CA ASP A 364 11.24 -18.55 -40.13
C ASP A 364 11.19 -19.91 -39.41
N ASN A 365 12.22 -20.23 -38.61
CA ASN A 365 12.34 -21.51 -37.90
C ASN A 365 11.35 -21.66 -36.73
N ILE A 366 10.75 -20.57 -36.23
CA ILE A 366 9.64 -20.60 -35.27
C ILE A 366 8.26 -20.51 -35.95
N GLY A 367 8.20 -20.51 -37.30
CA GLY A 367 6.95 -20.46 -38.07
C GLY A 367 6.30 -19.07 -38.17
N ALA A 368 6.99 -17.99 -37.79
CA ALA A 368 6.36 -16.68 -37.65
C ALA A 368 5.87 -16.04 -38.98
N PHE A 369 6.33 -16.58 -40.12
CA PHE A 369 5.96 -16.09 -41.46
C PHE A 369 4.86 -16.88 -42.16
N GLU A 370 4.34 -17.98 -41.58
CA GLU A 370 3.41 -18.89 -42.26
C GLU A 370 2.16 -18.19 -42.82
N ASP A 371 1.68 -17.14 -42.17
CA ASP A 371 0.54 -16.32 -42.60
C ASP A 371 0.94 -14.91 -43.10
N VAL A 372 2.23 -14.65 -43.29
CA VAL A 372 2.77 -13.33 -43.70
C VAL A 372 3.40 -13.37 -45.09
N TRP A 373 4.39 -14.23 -45.31
CA TRP A 373 5.21 -14.25 -46.53
C TRP A 373 5.60 -15.67 -46.95
N LYS A 374 5.64 -15.94 -48.25
CA LYS A 374 6.06 -17.25 -48.81
C LYS A 374 6.95 -17.06 -50.05
N GLY A 375 8.07 -17.78 -50.11
CA GLY A 375 8.98 -17.87 -51.27
C GLY A 375 9.95 -16.69 -51.48
N THR A 376 9.47 -15.44 -51.33
CA THR A 376 10.29 -14.21 -51.36
C THR A 376 9.90 -13.27 -50.23
N LEU A 377 10.88 -12.71 -49.53
CA LEU A 377 10.66 -11.75 -48.44
C LEU A 377 10.51 -10.31 -48.96
N ASN A 378 11.20 -9.98 -50.06
CA ASN A 378 11.44 -8.62 -50.55
C ASN A 378 11.97 -7.71 -49.41
N PRO A 379 13.17 -7.99 -48.87
CA PRO A 379 13.64 -7.47 -47.58
C PRO A 379 13.74 -5.93 -47.51
N ASN A 380 14.02 -5.26 -48.63
CA ASN A 380 14.19 -3.81 -48.71
C ASN A 380 12.88 -3.05 -48.94
N GLU A 381 11.77 -3.72 -49.17
CA GLU A 381 10.47 -3.06 -49.35
C GLU A 381 9.89 -2.60 -48.01
N PRO A 382 9.20 -1.44 -47.95
CA PRO A 382 8.51 -1.00 -46.75
C PRO A 382 7.40 -1.97 -46.32
N ILE A 383 7.39 -2.35 -45.05
CA ILE A 383 6.36 -3.24 -44.49
C ILE A 383 5.04 -2.49 -44.26
N THR A 384 3.92 -3.16 -44.50
CA THR A 384 2.58 -2.63 -44.17
C THR A 384 2.24 -2.84 -42.69
N ARG A 385 1.27 -2.06 -42.19
CA ARG A 385 0.75 -2.22 -40.82
C ARG A 385 0.14 -3.60 -40.57
N ALA A 386 -0.53 -4.18 -41.58
CA ALA A 386 -1.06 -5.54 -41.52
C ALA A 386 0.04 -6.61 -41.39
N GLU A 387 1.08 -6.55 -42.24
CA GLU A 387 2.22 -7.48 -42.16
C GLU A 387 2.97 -7.34 -40.83
N PHE A 388 3.17 -6.11 -40.33
CA PHE A 388 3.87 -5.87 -39.07
C PHE A 388 3.10 -6.42 -37.87
N ILE A 389 1.79 -6.17 -37.78
CA ILE A 389 1.00 -6.66 -36.65
C ILE A 389 0.78 -8.17 -36.71
N GLN A 390 0.67 -8.76 -37.91
CA GLN A 390 0.64 -10.22 -38.06
C GLN A 390 1.95 -10.84 -37.56
N LEU A 391 3.10 -10.24 -37.90
CA LEU A 391 4.40 -10.75 -37.44
C LEU A 391 4.60 -10.61 -35.92
N VAL A 392 4.07 -9.54 -35.30
CA VAL A 392 3.99 -9.40 -33.84
C VAL A 392 3.07 -10.47 -33.24
N TYR A 393 1.87 -10.65 -33.78
CA TYR A 393 0.92 -11.67 -33.33
C TYR A 393 1.46 -13.10 -33.47
N SER A 394 2.21 -13.39 -34.55
CA SER A 394 2.88 -14.67 -34.77
C SER A 394 3.76 -15.09 -33.59
N VAL A 395 4.44 -14.15 -32.93
CA VAL A 395 5.33 -14.45 -31.80
C VAL A 395 4.65 -14.42 -30.43
N CYS A 396 3.43 -13.89 -30.30
CA CYS A 396 2.72 -13.75 -29.01
C CYS A 396 2.24 -15.09 -28.39
N ASP A 397 2.25 -15.18 -27.05
CA ASP A 397 1.63 -16.28 -26.30
C ASP A 397 0.12 -16.06 -26.10
N GLY A 398 -0.63 -17.11 -25.73
CA GLY A 398 -2.01 -16.98 -25.25
C GLY A 398 -3.11 -16.79 -26.32
N LYS A 399 -2.86 -17.22 -27.56
CA LYS A 399 -3.80 -17.06 -28.70
C LYS A 399 -5.05 -17.94 -28.56
N GLY A 400 -6.08 -17.48 -27.84
CA GLY A 400 -7.37 -18.18 -27.81
C GLY A 400 -8.47 -17.53 -26.98
N GLN A 401 -9.69 -17.50 -27.54
CA GLN A 401 -10.97 -17.17 -26.88
C GLN A 401 -11.07 -15.77 -26.25
N ASN A 402 -11.25 -14.73 -27.08
CA ASN A 402 -11.74 -13.42 -26.64
C ASN A 402 -12.97 -12.99 -27.46
N GLU A 403 -13.94 -12.34 -26.80
CA GLU A 403 -15.20 -11.92 -27.43
C GLU A 403 -15.01 -10.75 -28.42
N LYS A 404 -15.88 -10.67 -29.43
CA LYS A 404 -15.79 -9.70 -30.53
C LYS A 404 -16.28 -8.30 -30.12
N TYR A 405 -15.41 -7.46 -29.56
CA TYR A 405 -15.75 -6.05 -29.26
C TYR A 405 -14.68 -5.03 -29.67
N THR A 406 -14.41 -4.94 -30.97
CA THR A 406 -14.08 -3.67 -31.64
C THR A 406 -14.45 -3.77 -33.12
N VAL A 407 -15.22 -2.82 -33.65
CA VAL A 407 -15.48 -2.77 -35.10
C VAL A 407 -14.42 -1.87 -35.72
N VAL A 408 -13.44 -2.48 -36.39
CA VAL A 408 -12.50 -1.76 -37.25
C VAL A 408 -13.18 -1.49 -38.59
N SER A 409 -13.29 -0.22 -38.99
CA SER A 409 -14.12 0.18 -40.14
C SER A 409 -13.60 -0.30 -41.50
N ASP A 410 -12.32 -0.67 -41.60
CA ASP A 410 -11.63 -1.05 -42.83
C ASP A 410 -11.01 -2.46 -42.80
N LEU A 411 -11.52 -3.36 -41.95
CA LEU A 411 -11.16 -4.78 -41.91
C LEU A 411 -12.40 -5.68 -41.82
N VAL A 412 -12.30 -6.89 -42.39
CA VAL A 412 -13.31 -7.94 -42.33
C VAL A 412 -12.72 -9.26 -41.84
N PRO A 413 -13.50 -10.19 -41.24
CA PRO A 413 -13.00 -11.47 -40.71
C PRO A 413 -12.32 -12.42 -41.72
N ALA A 414 -12.28 -12.07 -43.01
CA ALA A 414 -11.58 -12.81 -44.05
C ALA A 414 -10.19 -12.25 -44.37
N ASP A 415 -9.82 -11.07 -43.82
CA ASP A 415 -8.49 -10.50 -43.97
C ASP A 415 -7.49 -11.28 -43.11
N PHE A 416 -6.33 -11.63 -43.67
CA PHE A 416 -5.33 -12.48 -43.00
C PHE A 416 -4.85 -11.91 -41.65
N CYS A 417 -4.85 -10.58 -41.50
CA CYS A 417 -4.43 -9.90 -40.28
C CYS A 417 -5.59 -9.61 -39.30
N TYR A 418 -6.82 -10.03 -39.59
CA TYR A 418 -7.99 -9.68 -38.76
C TYR A 418 -7.81 -10.12 -37.32
N ASP A 419 -7.49 -11.40 -37.08
CA ASP A 419 -7.32 -11.93 -35.72
C ASP A 419 -6.13 -11.28 -35.00
N ALA A 420 -5.03 -10.98 -35.70
CA ALA A 420 -3.89 -10.25 -35.15
C ALA A 420 -4.22 -8.81 -34.75
N VAL A 421 -5.03 -8.10 -35.56
CA VAL A 421 -5.49 -6.74 -35.24
C VAL A 421 -6.46 -6.77 -34.07
N MET A 422 -7.41 -7.70 -34.06
CA MET A 422 -8.37 -7.83 -32.96
C MET A 422 -7.68 -8.18 -31.63
N TYR A 423 -6.72 -9.11 -31.65
CA TYR A 423 -5.86 -9.40 -30.51
C TYR A 423 -5.09 -8.15 -30.06
N ALA A 424 -4.38 -7.48 -30.97
CA ALA A 424 -3.59 -6.30 -30.63
C ALA A 424 -4.42 -5.11 -30.14
N MET A 425 -5.70 -5.00 -30.54
CA MET A 425 -6.63 -4.01 -30.00
C MET A 425 -7.13 -4.38 -28.61
N ASN A 426 -7.53 -5.63 -28.40
CA ASN A 426 -7.99 -6.12 -27.09
C ASN A 426 -6.87 -6.04 -26.02
N GLU A 427 -5.63 -6.38 -26.38
CA GLU A 427 -4.47 -6.29 -25.48
C GLU A 427 -3.90 -4.86 -25.36
N GLY A 428 -4.52 -3.85 -25.98
CA GLY A 428 -4.07 -2.44 -25.92
C GLY A 428 -2.74 -2.15 -26.67
N ILE A 429 -2.17 -3.14 -27.34
CA ILE A 429 -0.94 -3.05 -28.16
C ILE A 429 -1.11 -2.00 -29.28
N ILE A 430 -2.30 -1.93 -29.89
CA ILE A 430 -2.64 -0.90 -30.88
C ILE A 430 -4.06 -0.36 -30.66
N THR A 431 -4.28 0.92 -30.99
CA THR A 431 -5.52 1.65 -30.69
C THR A 431 -6.33 2.07 -31.94
N GLY A 432 -5.86 1.71 -33.14
CA GLY A 432 -6.39 2.27 -34.39
C GLY A 432 -6.07 3.77 -34.58
N TYR A 433 -6.68 4.38 -35.60
CA TYR A 433 -6.69 5.83 -35.82
C TYR A 433 -8.01 6.46 -35.31
N GLU A 434 -8.01 7.77 -35.09
CA GLU A 434 -9.17 8.54 -34.58
C GLU A 434 -10.43 8.44 -35.46
N ASP A 435 -10.26 8.10 -36.75
CA ASP A 435 -11.35 7.87 -37.70
C ASP A 435 -11.96 6.45 -37.62
N GLY A 436 -11.52 5.61 -36.68
CA GLY A 436 -12.03 4.25 -36.47
C GLY A 436 -11.48 3.22 -37.47
N SER A 437 -10.39 3.53 -38.17
CA SER A 437 -9.72 2.61 -39.11
C SER A 437 -8.38 2.10 -38.57
N PHE A 438 -7.90 0.97 -39.12
CA PHE A 438 -6.57 0.42 -38.86
C PHE A 438 -5.56 0.75 -39.98
N LYS A 439 -6.04 1.00 -41.21
CA LYS A 439 -5.28 1.28 -42.44
C LYS A 439 -4.28 0.18 -42.76
N PRO A 440 -4.73 -1.07 -43.01
CA PRO A 440 -3.87 -2.25 -43.10
C PRO A 440 -2.77 -2.14 -44.15
N LEU A 441 -3.05 -1.50 -45.29
CA LEU A 441 -2.13 -1.35 -46.42
C LEU A 441 -1.15 -0.17 -46.27
N ASN A 442 -1.34 0.73 -45.30
CA ASN A 442 -0.40 1.82 -45.06
C ASN A 442 0.95 1.26 -44.60
N LYS A 443 2.04 1.91 -45.01
CA LYS A 443 3.39 1.56 -44.58
C LYS A 443 3.61 2.06 -43.16
N ILE A 444 4.08 1.19 -42.27
CA ILE A 444 4.27 1.55 -40.86
C ILE A 444 5.52 2.40 -40.70
N THR A 445 5.40 3.51 -39.98
CA THR A 445 6.54 4.40 -39.66
C THR A 445 7.39 3.85 -38.53
N ARG A 446 8.66 4.29 -38.44
CA ARG A 446 9.55 3.98 -37.31
C ARG A 446 8.93 4.34 -35.96
N ALA A 447 8.26 5.48 -35.87
CA ALA A 447 7.55 5.93 -34.66
C ALA A 447 6.36 5.03 -34.28
N GLU A 448 5.54 4.62 -35.24
CA GLU A 448 4.44 3.68 -35.00
C GLU A 448 4.97 2.30 -34.56
N ALA A 449 6.00 1.79 -35.24
CA ALA A 449 6.60 0.49 -34.94
C ALA A 449 7.14 0.43 -33.50
N VAL A 450 7.95 1.41 -33.07
CA VAL A 450 8.45 1.42 -31.68
C VAL A 450 7.35 1.63 -30.65
N THR A 451 6.29 2.36 -30.99
CA THR A 451 5.13 2.52 -30.09
C THR A 451 4.39 1.20 -29.88
N ILE A 452 4.19 0.42 -30.93
CA ILE A 452 3.58 -0.93 -30.85
C ILE A 452 4.47 -1.88 -30.05
N ILE A 453 5.77 -1.92 -30.33
CA ILE A 453 6.71 -2.81 -29.64
C ILE A 453 6.86 -2.43 -28.17
N ASN A 454 6.96 -1.14 -27.84
CA ASN A 454 7.00 -0.69 -26.44
C ASN A 454 5.73 -1.08 -25.67
N ARG A 455 4.55 -0.97 -26.28
CA ARG A 455 3.29 -1.41 -25.66
C ARG A 455 3.26 -2.92 -25.43
N LEU A 456 3.66 -3.70 -26.44
CA LEU A 456 3.79 -5.16 -26.35
C LEU A 456 4.69 -5.61 -25.18
N ILE A 457 5.83 -4.94 -25.00
CA ILE A 457 6.82 -5.31 -23.97
C ILE A 457 6.73 -4.48 -22.68
N GLY A 458 5.68 -3.64 -22.54
CA GLY A 458 5.48 -2.78 -21.36
C GLY A 458 6.53 -1.70 -21.15
N ARG A 459 7.39 -1.43 -22.14
CA ARG A 459 8.51 -0.51 -22.00
C ARG A 459 8.02 0.94 -22.00
N VAL A 460 8.14 1.57 -20.84
CA VAL A 460 7.74 2.97 -20.61
C VAL A 460 8.93 3.92 -20.79
N PHE A 461 8.66 5.18 -21.09
CA PHE A 461 9.67 6.24 -21.17
C PHE A 461 10.21 6.56 -19.77
N ASN A 462 11.54 6.59 -19.62
CA ASN A 462 12.23 7.04 -18.41
C ASN A 462 12.90 8.38 -18.72
N GLU A 463 12.54 9.44 -17.98
CA GLU A 463 13.04 10.79 -18.25
C GLU A 463 14.56 10.90 -18.06
N ASN A 464 15.16 10.09 -17.17
CA ASN A 464 16.61 10.07 -16.97
C ASN A 464 17.36 9.56 -18.21
N ALA A 465 16.69 8.84 -19.13
CA ALA A 465 17.29 8.39 -20.39
C ALA A 465 17.56 9.54 -21.38
N LEU A 466 16.92 10.72 -21.22
CA LEU A 466 17.23 11.94 -21.99
C LEU A 466 18.69 12.39 -21.85
N ALA A 467 19.37 11.99 -20.77
CA ALA A 467 20.77 12.33 -20.55
C ALA A 467 21.74 11.56 -21.46
N ALA A 468 21.33 10.39 -21.98
CA ALA A 468 22.23 9.45 -22.67
C ALA A 468 22.15 9.50 -24.21
N GLN A 469 20.99 9.82 -24.79
CA GLN A 469 20.83 9.93 -26.24
C GLN A 469 19.96 11.13 -26.63
N LYS A 470 20.43 11.91 -27.59
CA LYS A 470 19.70 13.04 -28.19
C LYS A 470 19.59 12.82 -29.70
N PHE A 471 18.38 12.51 -30.17
CA PHE A 471 18.08 12.51 -31.59
C PHE A 471 17.71 13.92 -32.06
N SER A 472 18.23 14.33 -33.21
CA SER A 472 18.13 15.72 -33.72
C SER A 472 16.74 16.10 -34.26
N ASP A 473 15.87 15.13 -34.50
CA ASP A 473 14.65 15.26 -35.31
C ASP A 473 13.35 14.79 -34.59
N ILE A 474 13.40 14.63 -33.26
CA ILE A 474 12.26 14.15 -32.46
C ILE A 474 11.65 15.21 -31.53
N GLU A 475 12.19 16.43 -31.52
CA GLU A 475 11.68 17.50 -30.67
C GLU A 475 10.28 17.94 -31.13
N GLY A 476 9.33 18.03 -30.20
CA GLY A 476 7.91 18.22 -30.52
C GLY A 476 7.21 17.04 -31.22
N HIS A 477 7.88 15.89 -31.45
CA HIS A 477 7.25 14.73 -32.08
C HIS A 477 6.39 13.93 -31.09
N TRP A 478 5.18 13.54 -31.47
CA TRP A 478 4.23 12.83 -30.59
C TRP A 478 4.81 11.55 -29.96
N ALA A 479 5.66 10.83 -30.71
CA ALA A 479 6.31 9.60 -30.26
C ALA A 479 7.64 9.81 -29.50
N LYS A 480 8.04 11.04 -29.14
CA LYS A 480 9.36 11.35 -28.54
C LYS A 480 9.75 10.41 -27.40
N GLY A 481 8.86 10.20 -26.42
CA GLY A 481 9.11 9.30 -25.29
C GLY A 481 9.26 7.83 -25.71
N GLN A 482 8.42 7.37 -26.64
CA GLN A 482 8.47 6.00 -27.19
C GLN A 482 9.80 5.74 -27.93
N ILE A 483 10.25 6.72 -28.70
CA ILE A 483 11.52 6.68 -29.42
C ILE A 483 12.70 6.57 -28.45
N ILE A 484 12.76 7.42 -27.43
CA ILE A 484 13.86 7.40 -26.46
C ILE A 484 13.84 6.07 -25.67
N ALA A 485 12.68 5.58 -25.26
CA ALA A 485 12.54 4.29 -24.58
C ALA A 485 13.08 3.14 -25.44
N SER A 486 12.72 3.10 -26.73
CA SER A 486 13.17 2.06 -27.66
C SER A 486 14.69 2.00 -27.86
N ALA A 487 15.35 3.15 -27.75
CA ALA A 487 16.79 3.32 -27.96
C ALA A 487 17.62 3.36 -26.66
N SER A 488 17.01 3.09 -25.51
CA SER A 488 17.65 3.13 -24.19
C SER A 488 17.77 1.74 -23.55
N LYS A 489 18.71 1.62 -22.60
CA LYS A 489 18.75 0.49 -21.66
C LYS A 489 17.64 0.66 -20.61
N THR A 490 16.90 -0.39 -20.33
CA THR A 490 15.91 -0.41 -19.25
C THR A 490 16.53 -0.91 -17.95
N SER A 491 16.41 -0.12 -16.89
CA SER A 491 16.28 -0.65 -15.53
C SER A 491 14.85 -0.36 -15.07
N ASP A 492 14.22 -1.38 -14.51
CA ASP A 492 13.01 -1.36 -13.68
C ASP A 492 11.67 -0.94 -14.34
N GLY A 493 10.67 -1.83 -14.21
CA GLY A 493 9.26 -1.48 -14.35
C GLY A 493 8.38 -2.56 -14.99
N ASN A 494 7.61 -3.29 -14.17
CA ASN A 494 6.45 -4.01 -14.67
C ASN A 494 5.30 -3.03 -14.98
N PHE A 495 4.86 -3.07 -16.24
CA PHE A 495 3.50 -2.85 -16.75
C PHE A 495 2.45 -2.21 -15.82
N GLU A 496 2.13 -0.94 -16.05
CA GLU A 496 0.77 -0.43 -15.82
C GLU A 496 -0.17 -1.01 -16.90
N LYS A 497 -1.33 -1.55 -16.49
CA LYS A 497 -2.41 -1.83 -17.44
C LYS A 497 -2.92 -0.49 -17.99
N ASN A 498 -2.87 -0.32 -19.30
CA ASN A 498 -3.34 0.91 -19.96
C ASN A 498 -4.88 0.93 -20.01
N ASN A 499 -5.49 1.36 -18.91
CA ASN A 499 -6.93 1.57 -18.82
C ASN A 499 -7.37 2.65 -19.85
N THR A 500 -8.08 2.26 -20.90
CA THR A 500 -8.22 3.05 -22.13
C THR A 500 -9.35 4.09 -22.12
N LYS A 501 -10.34 3.96 -21.23
CA LYS A 501 -11.54 4.80 -21.20
C LYS A 501 -11.25 6.12 -20.46
N LYS A 502 -11.55 7.24 -21.12
CA LYS A 502 -11.39 8.60 -20.54
C LYS A 502 -12.58 9.08 -19.72
N GLU A 503 -13.76 8.48 -19.88
CA GLU A 503 -15.01 8.93 -19.27
C GLU A 503 -15.60 7.89 -18.32
N TYR A 504 -15.91 8.32 -17.10
CA TYR A 504 -16.62 7.53 -16.08
C TYR A 504 -18.11 7.89 -16.08
N VAL A 505 -18.94 6.99 -15.58
CA VAL A 505 -20.38 7.24 -15.36
C VAL A 505 -20.68 6.96 -13.90
N LEU A 506 -21.07 7.98 -13.14
CA LEU A 506 -21.61 7.76 -11.79
C LEU A 506 -23.12 7.54 -11.87
N SER A 507 -23.63 6.67 -11.01
CA SER A 507 -25.06 6.33 -10.92
C SER A 507 -25.47 6.08 -9.47
N GLY A 508 -26.76 6.21 -9.19
CA GLY A 508 -27.33 6.04 -7.84
C GLY A 508 -27.59 7.37 -7.14
N SER A 509 -27.71 7.33 -5.81
CA SER A 509 -28.14 8.46 -4.97
C SER A 509 -27.52 8.48 -3.57
N SER A 510 -26.40 7.79 -3.39
CA SER A 510 -25.68 7.67 -2.11
C SER A 510 -24.18 7.57 -2.34
N ALA A 511 -23.37 7.89 -1.33
CA ALA A 511 -21.92 7.78 -1.43
C ALA A 511 -21.50 6.35 -1.75
N LYS A 512 -22.19 5.37 -1.17
CA LYS A 512 -22.08 3.96 -1.53
C LYS A 512 -22.24 3.74 -3.04
N ASP A 513 -23.33 4.21 -3.64
CA ASP A 513 -23.59 3.98 -5.07
C ASP A 513 -22.53 4.63 -5.95
N TYR A 514 -22.14 5.88 -5.65
CA TYR A 514 -21.16 6.60 -6.46
C TYR A 514 -19.76 5.95 -6.39
N ILE A 515 -19.35 5.49 -5.21
CA ILE A 515 -18.06 4.84 -5.01
C ILE A 515 -18.05 3.44 -5.63
N THR A 516 -19.11 2.65 -5.46
CA THR A 516 -19.25 1.35 -6.14
C THR A 516 -19.23 1.54 -7.66
N ALA A 517 -20.00 2.48 -8.22
CA ALA A 517 -20.03 2.73 -9.66
C ALA A 517 -18.67 3.19 -10.23
N LEU A 518 -17.89 3.97 -9.47
CA LEU A 518 -16.55 4.36 -9.87
C LEU A 518 -15.57 3.17 -9.81
N TYR A 519 -15.64 2.38 -8.74
CA TYR A 519 -14.82 1.18 -8.55
C TYR A 519 -15.07 0.14 -9.67
N GLU A 520 -16.33 -0.20 -9.96
CA GLU A 520 -16.72 -1.21 -10.98
C GLU A 520 -16.23 -0.86 -12.40
N GLN A 521 -15.90 0.41 -12.67
CA GLN A 521 -15.36 0.86 -13.96
C GLN A 521 -13.84 1.10 -13.93
N SER A 522 -13.23 1.09 -12.75
CA SER A 522 -11.86 1.60 -12.57
C SER A 522 -10.80 0.80 -13.34
N ASP A 523 -10.98 -0.51 -13.49
CA ASP A 523 -10.16 -1.42 -14.31
C ASP A 523 -10.06 -1.03 -15.80
N VAL A 524 -10.97 -0.19 -16.30
CA VAL A 524 -10.96 0.31 -17.69
C VAL A 524 -10.82 1.83 -17.80
N LEU A 525 -10.84 2.57 -16.67
CA LEU A 525 -10.69 4.02 -16.62
C LEU A 525 -9.23 4.45 -16.44
N CYS A 526 -8.76 5.38 -17.28
CA CYS A 526 -7.40 5.92 -17.13
C CYS A 526 -7.22 6.65 -15.78
N ALA A 527 -5.99 6.74 -15.29
CA ALA A 527 -5.66 7.34 -13.98
C ALA A 527 -6.31 8.73 -13.76
N ASP A 528 -6.26 9.61 -14.76
CA ASP A 528 -6.90 10.93 -14.68
C ASP A 528 -8.44 10.86 -14.70
N ALA A 529 -9.03 9.87 -15.38
CA ALA A 529 -10.47 9.64 -15.34
C ALA A 529 -10.93 9.14 -13.96
N VAL A 530 -10.20 8.22 -13.33
CA VAL A 530 -10.47 7.80 -11.94
C VAL A 530 -10.35 8.99 -11.00
N ARG A 531 -9.28 9.80 -11.12
CA ARG A 531 -9.07 11.01 -10.30
C ARG A 531 -10.20 12.04 -10.46
N ARG A 532 -10.65 12.34 -11.68
CA ARG A 532 -11.83 13.21 -11.93
C ARG A 532 -13.13 12.58 -11.41
N GLY A 533 -13.23 11.25 -11.43
CA GLY A 533 -14.31 10.50 -10.79
C GLY A 533 -14.34 10.74 -9.28
N ILE A 534 -13.21 10.62 -8.59
CA ILE A 534 -13.07 10.90 -7.15
C ILE A 534 -13.43 12.35 -6.83
N ASP A 535 -12.97 13.31 -7.63
CA ASP A 535 -13.37 14.72 -7.49
C ASP A 535 -14.90 14.88 -7.58
N THR A 536 -15.55 14.20 -8.52
CA THR A 536 -17.02 14.26 -8.70
C THR A 536 -17.79 13.55 -7.58
N VAL A 537 -17.30 12.40 -7.10
CA VAL A 537 -17.84 11.71 -5.92
C VAL A 537 -17.78 12.65 -4.70
N SER A 538 -16.65 13.32 -4.49
CA SER A 538 -16.45 14.28 -3.40
C SER A 538 -17.48 15.41 -3.43
N GLU A 539 -17.67 16.07 -4.59
CA GLU A 539 -18.65 17.16 -4.72
C GLU A 539 -20.11 16.69 -4.54
N GLN A 540 -20.44 15.50 -5.02
CA GLN A 540 -21.78 14.94 -4.86
C GLN A 540 -22.04 14.55 -3.39
N MET A 541 -21.06 13.97 -2.68
CA MET A 541 -21.15 13.74 -1.22
C MET A 541 -21.36 15.04 -0.44
N LYS A 542 -20.59 16.11 -0.73
CA LYS A 542 -20.78 17.44 -0.09
C LYS A 542 -22.21 17.94 -0.25
N LYS A 543 -22.72 17.86 -1.48
CA LYS A 543 -24.09 18.28 -1.82
C LYS A 543 -25.15 17.46 -1.09
N ASP A 544 -25.03 16.14 -1.04
CA ASP A 544 -26.01 15.25 -0.41
C ASP A 544 -26.01 15.41 1.12
N ILE A 545 -24.82 15.60 1.71
CA ILE A 545 -24.67 15.91 3.13
C ILE A 545 -25.27 17.28 3.45
N LEU A 546 -24.93 18.34 2.71
CA LEU A 546 -25.48 19.69 2.96
C LEU A 546 -27.00 19.76 2.82
N SER A 547 -27.55 19.06 1.82
CA SER A 547 -28.98 19.05 1.50
C SER A 547 -29.85 18.07 2.31
N THR A 548 -29.27 17.33 3.27
CA THR A 548 -30.04 16.42 4.14
C THR A 548 -31.21 17.14 4.84
N GLY A 549 -32.39 16.53 4.80
CA GLY A 549 -33.63 17.00 5.44
C GLY A 549 -33.56 17.04 6.97
N ASN A 550 -34.63 17.41 7.66
CA ASN A 550 -34.63 17.58 9.12
C ASN A 550 -34.49 16.24 9.87
N THR A 551 -33.93 16.27 11.09
CA THR A 551 -33.59 15.03 11.84
C THR A 551 -34.81 14.15 12.13
N GLU A 552 -36.00 14.73 12.25
CA GLU A 552 -37.24 13.97 12.42
C GLU A 552 -37.56 13.08 11.20
N GLU A 553 -37.17 13.47 9.98
CA GLU A 553 -37.42 12.69 8.76
C GLU A 553 -36.69 11.34 8.76
N TYR A 554 -35.56 11.24 9.47
CA TYR A 554 -34.71 10.05 9.54
C TYR A 554 -34.77 9.31 10.88
N TYR A 555 -35.17 10.00 11.96
CA TYR A 555 -35.08 9.47 13.34
C TYR A 555 -36.38 9.57 14.16
N ALA A 556 -37.54 9.82 13.53
CA ALA A 556 -38.84 9.88 14.23
C ALA A 556 -39.13 8.64 15.11
N ASP A 557 -38.67 7.45 14.71
CA ASP A 557 -38.78 6.20 15.45
C ASP A 557 -37.97 6.20 16.76
N ARG A 558 -36.85 6.93 16.79
CA ARG A 558 -35.98 7.08 17.97
C ARG A 558 -36.41 8.25 18.86
N MET A 559 -37.10 9.26 18.33
CA MET A 559 -37.62 10.45 19.04
C MET A 559 -38.84 10.13 19.95
N THR A 560 -38.71 9.12 20.80
CA THR A 560 -39.79 8.64 21.69
C THR A 560 -39.97 9.44 22.98
N GLY A 561 -39.06 10.38 23.27
CA GLY A 561 -39.11 11.27 24.42
C GLY A 561 -39.65 12.67 24.09
N GLN A 562 -39.47 13.62 25.01
CA GLN A 562 -39.86 15.01 24.77
C GLN A 562 -38.93 15.65 23.73
N LYS A 563 -39.51 16.40 22.78
CA LYS A 563 -38.77 17.27 21.87
C LYS A 563 -38.62 18.66 22.46
N TRP A 564 -37.43 19.24 22.32
CA TRP A 564 -37.08 20.59 22.73
C TRP A 564 -36.49 21.34 21.55
N TYR A 565 -36.86 22.61 21.37
CA TYR A 565 -36.50 23.43 20.22
C TYR A 565 -35.65 24.62 20.70
N VAL A 566 -34.54 24.85 20.00
CA VAL A 566 -33.63 25.99 20.22
C VAL A 566 -33.56 26.80 18.93
N SER A 567 -33.72 28.11 19.01
CA SER A 567 -33.62 29.03 17.87
C SER A 567 -32.85 30.26 18.31
N GLU A 568 -31.66 30.47 17.75
CA GLU A 568 -30.90 31.70 18.03
C GLU A 568 -31.69 32.93 17.54
N LYS A 569 -32.28 32.88 16.34
CA LYS A 569 -32.90 34.03 15.67
C LYS A 569 -34.29 34.40 16.20
N HIS A 570 -35.07 33.40 16.61
CA HIS A 570 -36.51 33.52 16.85
C HIS A 570 -36.92 33.03 18.25
N GLY A 571 -36.01 32.40 19.01
CA GLY A 571 -36.26 31.93 20.37
C GLY A 571 -36.12 33.00 21.45
N ASP A 572 -36.70 32.72 22.61
CA ASP A 572 -36.57 33.50 23.86
C ASP A 572 -36.39 32.51 25.02
N ASP A 573 -35.40 32.70 25.88
CA ASP A 573 -35.13 31.81 27.03
C ASP A 573 -36.24 31.82 28.10
N ASN A 574 -37.21 32.73 28.01
CA ASN A 574 -38.44 32.68 28.78
C ASN A 574 -39.45 31.65 28.24
N ASN A 575 -39.40 31.30 26.95
CA ASN A 575 -40.32 30.34 26.33
C ASN A 575 -40.22 28.93 26.94
N ASP A 576 -41.20 28.07 26.69
CA ASP A 576 -41.21 26.72 27.27
C ASP A 576 -40.31 25.72 26.53
N GLY A 577 -39.86 26.03 25.31
CA GLY A 577 -38.98 25.20 24.49
C GLY A 577 -39.65 24.02 23.79
N LYS A 578 -40.97 23.84 23.87
CA LYS A 578 -41.64 22.58 23.46
C LYS A 578 -42.16 22.53 22.03
N THR A 579 -42.16 23.66 21.33
CA THR A 579 -42.55 23.76 19.91
C THR A 579 -41.58 24.68 19.17
N PRO A 580 -41.48 24.62 17.83
CA PRO A 580 -40.73 25.60 17.05
C PRO A 580 -41.10 27.06 17.38
N GLN A 581 -42.40 27.34 17.54
CA GLN A 581 -42.92 28.68 17.84
C GLN A 581 -42.65 29.13 19.28
N THR A 582 -42.34 28.19 20.18
CA THR A 582 -41.95 28.45 21.57
C THR A 582 -40.53 27.98 21.85
N ALA A 583 -39.66 27.99 20.84
CA ALA A 583 -38.25 27.65 21.00
C ALA A 583 -37.57 28.58 22.02
N VAL A 584 -36.61 28.05 22.78
CA VAL A 584 -35.73 28.90 23.60
C VAL A 584 -34.59 29.47 22.76
N LYS A 585 -33.92 30.53 23.22
CA LYS A 585 -32.82 31.14 22.46
C LYS A 585 -31.52 30.36 22.61
N THR A 586 -31.25 29.80 23.79
CA THR A 586 -29.98 29.17 24.15
C THR A 586 -30.15 27.78 24.77
N ILE A 587 -29.10 26.96 24.69
CA ILE A 587 -29.04 25.65 25.37
C ILE A 587 -29.10 25.83 26.90
N THR A 588 -28.52 26.91 27.42
CA THR A 588 -28.63 27.29 28.84
C THR A 588 -30.09 27.55 29.24
N GLY A 589 -30.88 28.17 28.36
CA GLY A 589 -32.33 28.32 28.49
C GLY A 589 -33.07 26.98 28.64
N LEU A 590 -32.67 25.93 27.91
CA LEU A 590 -33.23 24.58 28.09
C LEU A 590 -32.84 23.94 29.42
N THR A 591 -31.62 24.17 29.91
CA THR A 591 -31.03 23.40 31.03
C THR A 591 -31.85 23.50 32.32
N GLY A 592 -32.48 24.65 32.60
CA GLY A 592 -33.38 24.82 33.75
C GLY A 592 -34.78 24.22 33.58
N LYS A 593 -35.20 23.94 32.33
CA LYS A 593 -36.54 23.47 31.95
C LYS A 593 -36.57 21.95 31.73
N MET A 594 -35.52 21.38 31.15
CA MET A 594 -35.37 19.95 30.86
C MET A 594 -35.01 19.15 32.11
N ARG A 595 -35.99 18.88 32.97
CA ARG A 595 -35.82 18.04 34.17
C ARG A 595 -35.97 16.56 33.82
N PHE A 596 -34.95 15.77 34.16
CA PHE A 596 -34.93 14.30 34.01
C PHE A 596 -35.24 13.82 32.57
N PRO A 597 -34.40 14.15 31.56
CA PRO A 597 -34.58 13.64 30.21
C PRO A 597 -34.59 12.11 30.21
N VAL A 598 -35.50 11.54 29.41
CA VAL A 598 -35.63 10.09 29.19
C VAL A 598 -35.00 9.72 27.84
N LYS A 599 -34.69 8.43 27.62
CA LYS A 599 -34.23 7.95 26.31
C LYS A 599 -35.22 8.34 25.21
N GLY A 600 -34.70 8.83 24.08
CA GLY A 600 -35.48 9.42 22.98
C GLY A 600 -35.81 10.91 23.14
N THR A 601 -35.40 11.57 24.23
CA THR A 601 -35.52 13.03 24.37
C THR A 601 -34.63 13.71 23.34
N SER A 602 -35.18 14.70 22.62
CA SER A 602 -34.51 15.35 21.49
C SER A 602 -34.31 16.83 21.73
N ILE A 603 -33.13 17.36 21.43
CA ILE A 603 -32.86 18.80 21.29
C ILE A 603 -32.65 19.06 19.80
N LEU A 604 -33.51 19.90 19.24
CA LEU A 604 -33.51 20.27 17.85
C LEU A 604 -33.10 21.74 17.72
N PHE A 605 -32.08 22.00 16.91
CA PHE A 605 -31.53 23.32 16.63
C PHE A 605 -32.12 23.87 15.33
N GLU A 606 -32.49 25.14 15.31
CA GLU A 606 -33.04 25.76 14.11
C GLU A 606 -31.96 25.91 13.04
N ARG A 607 -32.29 25.45 11.83
CA ARG A 607 -31.48 25.60 10.62
C ARG A 607 -31.17 27.08 10.35
N GLY A 608 -29.94 27.34 9.92
CA GLY A 608 -29.38 28.68 9.78
C GLY A 608 -29.15 29.44 11.09
N GLY A 609 -29.29 28.83 12.28
CA GLY A 609 -28.87 29.43 13.55
C GLY A 609 -27.38 29.23 13.85
N VAL A 610 -26.82 30.05 14.75
CA VAL A 610 -25.44 29.93 15.28
C VAL A 610 -25.48 29.76 16.81
N TYR A 611 -25.01 28.62 17.30
CA TYR A 611 -25.03 28.24 18.71
C TYR A 611 -23.59 28.12 19.22
N ARG A 612 -23.27 28.81 20.32
CA ARG A 612 -21.88 29.02 20.75
C ARG A 612 -21.60 28.36 22.10
N GLY A 613 -20.42 27.75 22.23
CA GLY A 613 -19.93 27.10 23.45
C GLY A 613 -20.17 25.59 23.52
N GLN A 614 -19.91 25.01 24.70
CA GLN A 614 -19.99 23.58 24.96
C GLN A 614 -21.41 23.10 25.31
N THR A 615 -21.78 21.95 24.75
CA THR A 615 -22.96 21.17 25.12
C THR A 615 -22.53 19.89 25.83
N ASN A 616 -23.10 19.61 27.02
CA ASN A 616 -22.84 18.36 27.71
C ASN A 616 -23.74 17.24 27.14
N VAL A 617 -23.11 16.14 26.74
CA VAL A 617 -23.79 14.97 26.17
C VAL A 617 -24.48 14.19 27.28
N THR A 618 -25.78 13.98 27.13
CA THR A 618 -26.62 13.25 28.08
C THR A 618 -27.03 11.90 27.49
N PRO A 619 -26.97 10.78 28.25
CA PRO A 619 -27.36 9.47 27.75
C PRO A 619 -28.79 9.43 27.20
N GLY A 620 -29.00 8.67 26.12
CA GLY A 620 -30.31 8.47 25.50
C GLY A 620 -30.85 9.65 24.69
N MET A 621 -30.07 10.72 24.49
CA MET A 621 -30.54 11.93 23.79
C MET A 621 -30.26 11.94 22.29
N ILE A 622 -31.08 12.70 21.56
CA ILE A 622 -30.89 13.01 20.14
C ILE A 622 -30.60 14.52 20.03
N TYR A 623 -29.50 14.88 19.38
CA TYR A 623 -29.13 16.25 19.04
C TYR A 623 -29.26 16.41 17.53
N GLY A 624 -30.22 17.22 17.09
CA GLY A 624 -30.65 17.29 15.69
C GLY A 624 -30.97 18.69 15.19
N ALA A 625 -31.49 18.79 13.97
CA ALA A 625 -31.92 20.05 13.35
C ALA A 625 -33.41 20.05 12.96
N TYR A 626 -34.01 21.25 12.94
CA TYR A 626 -35.35 21.52 12.41
C TYR A 626 -35.41 22.83 11.62
N GLY A 627 -36.42 23.00 10.77
CA GLY A 627 -36.65 24.23 10.01
C GLY A 627 -36.15 24.17 8.57
N GLU A 628 -35.74 25.32 8.02
CA GLU A 628 -35.33 25.49 6.61
C GLU A 628 -33.99 26.23 6.51
N GLY A 629 -33.30 26.09 5.37
CA GLY A 629 -32.02 26.75 5.09
C GLY A 629 -30.80 25.90 5.48
N GLU A 630 -29.70 26.55 5.81
CA GLU A 630 -28.41 25.90 6.14
C GLU A 630 -28.46 25.04 7.41
N LYS A 631 -27.51 24.11 7.59
CA LYS A 631 -27.40 23.36 8.84
C LYS A 631 -27.16 24.31 10.03
N PRO A 632 -27.70 24.02 11.23
CA PRO A 632 -27.35 24.79 12.43
C PRO A 632 -25.85 24.71 12.69
N VAL A 633 -25.22 25.88 12.86
CA VAL A 633 -23.78 25.97 13.18
C VAL A 633 -23.63 25.95 14.69
N LEU A 634 -23.03 24.90 15.22
CA LEU A 634 -22.53 24.83 16.58
C LEU A 634 -21.04 25.14 16.55
N THR A 635 -20.57 26.08 17.37
CA THR A 635 -19.18 26.53 17.33
C THR A 635 -18.56 26.70 18.71
N GLY A 636 -17.29 26.30 18.82
CA GLY A 636 -16.48 26.53 20.00
C GLY A 636 -16.17 28.01 20.24
N SER A 637 -16.21 28.83 19.18
CA SER A 637 -15.94 30.25 19.31
C SER A 637 -17.09 30.98 20.01
N LEU A 638 -16.76 31.70 21.07
CA LEU A 638 -17.77 32.32 21.95
C LEU A 638 -18.48 33.54 21.32
N LYS A 639 -17.89 34.15 20.29
CA LYS A 639 -18.43 35.27 19.49
C LYS A 639 -17.53 35.57 18.29
N ASN A 640 -17.98 36.47 17.42
CA ASN A 640 -17.10 37.15 16.47
C ASN A 640 -16.23 38.17 17.25
N TYR A 641 -14.91 38.08 17.11
CA TYR A 641 -13.91 38.95 17.76
C TYR A 641 -13.44 40.12 16.87
N ALA A 642 -14.11 40.37 15.75
CA ALA A 642 -13.85 41.50 14.85
C ALA A 642 -14.27 42.89 15.40
N ASP A 643 -14.53 43.05 16.70
CA ASP A 643 -14.74 44.38 17.29
C ASP A 643 -13.37 45.02 17.59
N PRO A 644 -13.01 46.16 16.97
CA PRO A 644 -11.74 46.86 17.22
C PRO A 644 -11.44 47.14 18.69
N SER A 645 -12.48 47.31 19.52
CA SER A 645 -12.35 47.66 20.94
C SER A 645 -11.86 46.49 21.80
N LEU A 646 -11.95 45.25 21.31
CA LEU A 646 -11.44 44.04 21.98
C LEU A 646 -9.91 43.93 21.91
N TRP A 647 -9.28 44.64 20.98
CA TRP A 647 -7.84 44.55 20.72
C TRP A 647 -7.09 45.77 21.28
N GLU A 648 -5.87 45.57 21.75
CA GLU A 648 -4.94 46.62 22.21
C GLU A 648 -3.57 46.40 21.57
N LYS A 649 -2.85 47.48 21.23
CA LYS A 649 -1.46 47.37 20.77
C LYS A 649 -0.56 47.00 21.95
N THR A 650 0.39 46.10 21.74
CA THR A 650 1.48 45.91 22.70
C THR A 650 2.58 46.96 22.47
N ASP A 651 3.69 46.83 23.19
CA ASP A 651 4.94 47.55 22.96
C ASP A 651 5.73 47.06 21.73
N VAL A 652 5.31 45.96 21.11
CA VAL A 652 5.89 45.39 19.89
C VAL A 652 5.07 45.83 18.67
N GLU A 653 5.76 46.34 17.64
CA GLU A 653 5.11 46.82 16.42
C GLU A 653 4.25 45.72 15.75
N ASN A 654 3.04 46.10 15.35
CA ASN A 654 2.02 45.24 14.72
C ASN A 654 1.56 44.02 15.54
N VAL A 655 1.97 43.87 16.80
CA VAL A 655 1.42 42.87 17.71
C VAL A 655 0.28 43.47 18.54
N TYR A 656 -0.84 42.76 18.55
CA TYR A 656 -2.05 43.13 19.28
C TYR A 656 -2.38 42.06 20.31
N VAL A 657 -2.82 42.48 21.49
CA VAL A 657 -3.32 41.60 22.54
C VAL A 657 -4.85 41.68 22.59
N LEU A 658 -5.50 40.54 22.76
CA LEU A 658 -6.93 40.48 23.06
C LEU A 658 -7.14 40.83 24.54
N LYS A 659 -7.97 41.84 24.83
CA LYS A 659 -8.28 42.28 26.20
C LYS A 659 -9.06 41.26 27.02
N GLU A 660 -9.75 40.35 26.32
CA GLU A 660 -10.47 39.24 26.94
C GLU A 660 -9.59 38.01 27.07
N LYS A 661 -9.71 37.32 28.20
CA LYS A 661 -8.95 36.10 28.48
C LYS A 661 -9.48 34.92 27.69
N LEU A 662 -8.62 34.28 26.90
CA LEU A 662 -8.87 33.03 26.21
C LEU A 662 -7.72 32.06 26.47
N THR A 663 -8.00 30.98 27.17
CA THR A 663 -7.02 29.93 27.51
C THR A 663 -6.74 29.01 26.33
N ASN A 664 -5.46 28.81 26.03
CA ASN A 664 -4.95 27.77 25.13
C ASN A 664 -5.68 27.75 23.76
N VAL A 665 -5.59 28.86 23.04
CA VAL A 665 -6.17 29.04 21.70
C VAL A 665 -5.49 28.10 20.69
N GLY A 666 -6.30 27.32 19.98
CA GLY A 666 -5.82 26.37 18.98
C GLY A 666 -5.87 26.87 17.54
N ILE A 667 -6.92 27.63 17.23
CA ILE A 667 -7.23 28.12 15.87
C ILE A 667 -7.80 29.54 15.92
N ILE A 668 -7.48 30.34 14.90
CA ILE A 668 -8.15 31.61 14.59
C ILE A 668 -8.52 31.57 13.11
N CYS A 669 -9.77 31.90 12.80
CA CYS A 669 -10.28 32.00 11.43
C CYS A 669 -10.64 33.46 11.12
N PHE A 670 -10.15 33.99 9.99
CA PHE A 670 -10.32 35.39 9.59
C PHE A 670 -11.17 35.47 8.32
N ASP A 671 -12.27 36.25 8.34
CA ASP A 671 -13.22 36.40 7.24
C ASP A 671 -13.83 35.08 6.72
N HIS A 672 -13.95 34.08 7.60
CA HIS A 672 -14.69 32.85 7.30
C HIS A 672 -16.19 33.11 7.46
N GLY A 673 -16.96 33.00 6.38
CA GLY A 673 -18.40 32.86 6.47
C GLY A 673 -18.76 31.57 7.22
N LEU A 674 -19.62 31.67 8.23
CA LEU A 674 -19.98 30.51 9.06
C LEU A 674 -20.72 29.40 8.28
N TYR A 675 -21.32 29.75 7.14
CA TYR A 675 -22.00 28.86 6.20
C TYR A 675 -21.24 28.67 4.87
N ASP A 676 -20.06 29.28 4.73
CA ASP A 676 -19.22 29.12 3.53
C ASP A 676 -18.41 27.83 3.67
N TYR A 677 -18.95 26.74 3.11
CA TYR A 677 -18.34 25.42 3.17
C TYR A 677 -17.37 25.17 2.00
N GLY A 678 -16.35 24.33 2.22
CA GLY A 678 -15.47 23.84 1.15
C GLY A 678 -14.44 24.85 0.62
N ASN A 679 -14.26 26.00 1.28
CA ASN A 679 -13.12 26.88 0.99
C ASN A 679 -11.88 26.37 1.75
N TYR A 680 -10.91 25.78 1.05
CA TYR A 680 -9.70 25.21 1.66
C TYR A 680 -8.57 26.23 1.83
N ASP A 681 -8.56 27.32 1.06
CA ASP A 681 -7.52 28.36 1.08
C ASP A 681 -7.90 29.58 1.94
N ALA A 682 -8.86 29.42 2.86
CA ALA A 682 -9.38 30.50 3.69
C ALA A 682 -8.35 30.98 4.74
N LEU A 683 -8.40 32.26 5.12
CA LEU A 683 -7.40 32.88 5.99
C LEU A 683 -7.49 32.36 7.44
N TYR A 684 -6.39 31.86 7.98
CA TYR A 684 -6.29 31.36 9.35
C TYR A 684 -5.01 31.87 10.05
N GLY A 685 -5.02 31.82 11.37
CA GLY A 685 -3.85 32.15 12.19
C GLY A 685 -2.80 31.04 12.19
N LYS A 686 -1.52 31.43 12.17
CA LYS A 686 -0.37 30.51 12.33
C LYS A 686 -0.02 30.40 13.82
N ASN A 687 -0.30 29.24 14.42
CA ASN A 687 -0.09 29.04 15.85
C ASN A 687 1.41 28.93 16.21
N ARG A 688 1.89 29.76 17.14
CA ARG A 688 3.25 29.73 17.69
C ARG A 688 3.20 29.31 19.17
N ILE A 689 4.06 28.37 19.54
CA ILE A 689 4.05 27.64 20.81
C ILE A 689 5.34 27.91 21.60
N TYR A 690 5.16 28.40 22.82
CA TYR A 690 6.23 28.60 23.79
C TYR A 690 7.12 27.35 23.91
N GLY A 691 8.44 27.52 23.71
CA GLY A 691 9.42 26.45 23.84
C GLY A 691 9.51 25.49 22.64
N LYS A 692 8.64 25.62 21.62
CA LYS A 692 8.78 24.92 20.33
C LYS A 692 9.36 25.84 19.26
N ASN A 693 8.69 26.96 18.99
CA ASN A 693 9.03 27.89 17.89
C ASN A 693 8.93 29.37 18.27
N ILE A 694 8.59 29.69 19.52
CA ILE A 694 8.55 31.06 20.05
C ILE A 694 8.96 31.08 21.53
N SER A 695 9.48 32.22 22.00
CA SER A 695 9.85 32.43 23.41
C SER A 695 8.86 33.34 24.16
N ASN A 696 8.24 34.29 23.48
CA ASN A 696 7.16 35.16 23.94
C ASN A 696 6.61 35.95 22.73
N TYR A 697 5.54 36.74 22.91
CA TYR A 697 4.87 37.46 21.81
C TYR A 697 5.76 38.42 21.00
N SER A 698 6.90 38.87 21.53
CA SER A 698 7.85 39.70 20.75
C SER A 698 8.57 38.95 19.63
N SER A 699 8.47 37.61 19.59
CA SER A 699 9.00 36.78 18.49
C SER A 699 7.95 36.43 17.42
N LEU A 700 6.78 37.11 17.40
CA LEU A 700 5.85 37.03 16.27
C LEU A 700 6.40 37.88 15.10
N LEU A 701 6.78 37.22 14.01
CA LEU A 701 7.50 37.80 12.87
C LEU A 701 6.66 37.93 11.60
N GLU A 702 5.73 37.00 11.38
CA GLU A 702 4.89 36.98 10.17
C GLU A 702 3.45 37.40 10.48
N ASP A 703 2.82 38.04 9.50
CA ASP A 703 1.42 38.41 9.55
C ASP A 703 0.52 37.18 9.84
N LEU A 704 -0.44 37.38 10.75
CA LEU A 704 -1.38 36.36 11.26
C LEU A 704 -0.75 35.23 12.08
N GLU A 705 0.53 35.34 12.47
CA GLU A 705 1.02 34.54 13.59
C GLU A 705 0.32 34.93 14.89
N PHE A 706 0.03 33.93 15.71
CA PHE A 706 -0.52 34.15 17.04
C PHE A 706 0.15 33.27 18.09
N TYR A 707 0.16 33.75 19.32
CA TYR A 707 0.67 33.06 20.49
C TYR A 707 -0.27 33.30 21.66
N CYS A 708 -0.70 32.22 22.32
CA CYS A 708 -1.46 32.29 23.56
C CYS A 708 -0.50 32.11 24.74
N ASP A 709 -0.36 33.11 25.61
CA ASP A 709 0.37 32.96 26.87
C ASP A 709 -0.62 32.68 28.01
N VAL A 710 -0.71 31.41 28.40
CA VAL A 710 -1.64 30.86 29.41
C VAL A 710 -3.12 31.14 29.10
N ASP A 711 -3.58 32.38 29.30
CA ASP A 711 -4.93 32.88 29.05
C ASP A 711 -5.00 34.20 28.27
N THR A 712 -3.87 34.69 27.75
CA THR A 712 -3.75 35.96 27.05
C THR A 712 -3.33 35.72 25.59
N LEU A 713 -4.16 36.12 24.63
CA LEU A 713 -3.91 35.91 23.21
C LEU A 713 -3.21 37.13 22.58
N TYR A 714 -2.09 36.89 21.92
CA TYR A 714 -1.37 37.84 21.10
C TYR A 714 -1.45 37.45 19.62
N VAL A 715 -1.70 38.40 18.72
CA VAL A 715 -1.76 38.21 17.27
C VAL A 715 -0.94 39.28 16.59
N ARG A 716 -0.09 38.90 15.64
CA ARG A 716 0.55 39.84 14.72
C ARG A 716 -0.40 40.16 13.57
N SER A 717 -0.66 41.44 13.34
CA SER A 717 -1.45 41.94 12.22
C SER A 717 -0.76 43.16 11.62
N ASP A 718 -0.01 42.93 10.54
CA ASP A 718 0.73 43.96 9.82
C ASP A 718 -0.21 44.95 9.09
N GLY A 719 -1.47 44.55 8.86
CA GLY A 719 -2.53 45.41 8.31
C GLY A 719 -3.24 46.33 9.30
N GLY A 720 -2.79 46.45 10.55
CA GLY A 720 -3.43 47.28 11.59
C GLY A 720 -4.23 46.46 12.61
N ASN A 721 -5.13 47.11 13.36
CA ASN A 721 -5.93 46.44 14.39
C ASN A 721 -6.73 45.27 13.77
N PRO A 722 -6.64 44.03 14.30
CA PRO A 722 -7.35 42.89 13.73
C PRO A 722 -8.86 43.15 13.53
N GLY A 723 -9.53 43.79 14.50
CA GLY A 723 -10.95 44.11 14.40
C GLY A 723 -11.30 45.25 13.45
N GLU A 724 -10.33 46.07 13.02
CA GLU A 724 -10.54 47.05 11.94
C GLU A 724 -10.30 46.42 10.56
N ARG A 725 -9.45 45.37 10.53
CA ARG A 725 -8.94 44.73 9.32
C ARG A 725 -9.87 43.64 8.78
N PHE A 726 -10.51 42.88 9.67
CA PHE A 726 -11.33 41.72 9.33
C PHE A 726 -12.80 41.96 9.66
N GLN A 727 -13.70 41.42 8.84
CA GLN A 727 -15.16 41.40 9.04
C GLN A 727 -15.58 40.31 10.05
N SER A 728 -14.87 39.18 10.06
CA SER A 728 -15.03 38.15 11.09
C SER A 728 -13.70 37.64 11.63
N ILE A 729 -13.67 37.41 12.95
CA ILE A 729 -12.58 36.72 13.63
C ILE A 729 -13.22 35.69 14.55
N GLU A 730 -13.13 34.42 14.19
CA GLU A 730 -13.66 33.30 14.99
C GLU A 730 -12.49 32.57 15.65
N ILE A 731 -12.40 32.67 16.98
CA ILE A 731 -11.29 32.13 17.78
C ILE A 731 -11.74 30.84 18.48
N GLY A 732 -11.04 29.73 18.24
CA GLY A 732 -11.28 28.45 18.91
C GLY A 732 -10.30 28.21 20.06
N ASN A 733 -10.81 28.22 21.29
CA ASN A 733 -10.07 27.90 22.52
C ASN A 733 -10.37 26.46 23.01
N THR A 734 -9.94 26.12 24.22
CA THR A 734 -10.13 24.78 24.83
C THR A 734 -11.58 24.50 25.26
N VAL A 735 -12.49 24.39 24.29
CA VAL A 735 -13.93 24.16 24.47
C VAL A 735 -14.39 23.07 23.49
N ARG A 736 -14.80 21.91 24.01
CA ARG A 736 -15.42 20.88 23.16
C ARG A 736 -16.84 21.32 22.79
N ILE A 737 -17.29 21.11 21.55
CA ILE A 737 -18.66 21.49 21.16
C ILE A 737 -19.67 20.54 21.82
N PHE A 738 -19.34 19.25 21.85
CA PHE A 738 -20.01 18.21 22.63
C PHE A 738 -18.98 17.48 23.51
N ASP A 739 -19.21 17.47 24.83
CA ASP A 739 -18.39 16.71 25.79
C ASP A 739 -19.24 15.67 26.53
N GLY A 740 -18.76 14.42 26.56
CA GLY A 740 -19.49 13.30 27.16
C GLY A 740 -18.61 12.25 27.81
N ALA A 741 -19.15 11.54 28.80
CA ALA A 741 -18.50 10.40 29.43
C ALA A 741 -19.55 9.34 29.84
N ALA A 742 -19.25 8.06 29.60
CA ALA A 742 -20.13 6.92 29.86
C ALA A 742 -21.57 7.09 29.33
N ALA A 743 -21.72 7.80 28.21
CA ALA A 743 -23.01 7.99 27.56
C ALA A 743 -23.39 6.77 26.73
N ASP A 744 -24.65 6.37 26.80
CA ASP A 744 -25.23 5.29 26.00
C ASP A 744 -26.37 5.82 25.11
N SER A 745 -26.55 5.25 23.92
CA SER A 745 -27.71 5.47 23.05
C SER A 745 -27.91 6.94 22.63
N VAL A 746 -26.87 7.60 22.15
CA VAL A 746 -26.91 9.03 21.73
C VAL A 746 -26.85 9.15 20.22
N VAL A 747 -27.63 10.08 19.65
CA VAL A 747 -27.59 10.44 18.23
C VAL A 747 -27.19 11.91 18.07
N PHE A 748 -26.27 12.19 17.15
CA PHE A 748 -25.95 13.51 16.63
C PHE A 748 -26.26 13.51 15.14
N ASP A 749 -27.14 14.39 14.68
CA ASP A 749 -27.62 14.38 13.30
C ASP A 749 -27.76 15.79 12.71
N ASN A 750 -27.34 15.96 11.46
CA ASN A 750 -27.65 17.17 10.66
C ASN A 750 -27.09 18.50 11.23
N LEU A 751 -25.97 18.43 11.96
CA LEU A 751 -25.31 19.58 12.60
C LEU A 751 -24.06 20.02 11.83
N SER A 752 -23.72 21.31 11.90
CA SER A 752 -22.43 21.84 11.42
C SER A 752 -21.58 22.26 12.61
N MET A 753 -20.41 21.66 12.82
CA MET A 753 -19.55 21.87 14.00
C MET A 753 -18.21 22.50 13.59
N ARG A 754 -17.89 23.70 14.12
CA ARG A 754 -16.70 24.45 13.67
C ARG A 754 -16.01 25.36 14.69
N ASN A 755 -14.78 25.76 14.40
CA ASN A 755 -14.00 26.78 15.11
C ASN A 755 -13.86 26.50 16.63
N THR A 756 -13.45 25.29 17.02
CA THR A 756 -12.93 24.99 18.37
C THR A 756 -11.44 24.68 18.29
N GLY A 757 -10.68 25.01 19.33
CA GLY A 757 -9.28 24.61 19.45
C GLY A 757 -9.08 23.13 19.78
N THR A 758 -10.15 22.36 20.03
CA THR A 758 -10.09 20.98 20.50
C THR A 758 -10.93 20.06 19.62
N HIS A 759 -11.75 19.16 20.19
CA HIS A 759 -12.63 18.30 19.41
C HIS A 759 -14.03 18.90 19.26
N ALA A 760 -14.68 18.65 18.14
CA ALA A 760 -16.12 18.93 18.04
C ALA A 760 -16.92 17.96 18.92
N ILE A 761 -16.73 16.65 18.76
CA ILE A 761 -17.31 15.62 19.64
C ILE A 761 -16.18 14.96 20.44
N GLY A 762 -16.13 15.15 21.75
CA GLY A 762 -15.15 14.53 22.66
C GLY A 762 -15.83 13.63 23.70
N LEU A 763 -15.78 12.31 23.47
CA LEU A 763 -16.45 11.30 24.28
C LEU A 763 -15.45 10.45 25.07
N ARG A 764 -15.91 9.86 26.18
CA ARG A 764 -15.09 9.00 27.04
C ARG A 764 -15.86 7.74 27.43
N SER A 765 -15.39 6.60 26.95
CA SER A 765 -15.98 5.28 27.17
C SER A 765 -17.50 5.23 26.90
N CYS A 766 -17.92 5.75 25.74
CA CYS A 766 -19.33 5.85 25.35
C CYS A 766 -19.76 4.70 24.41
N THR A 767 -21.06 4.42 24.38
CA THR A 767 -21.67 3.17 23.88
C THR A 767 -22.91 3.50 23.04
N ASN A 768 -23.23 2.70 22.03
CA ASN A 768 -24.38 2.91 21.12
C ASN A 768 -24.51 4.37 20.60
N ILE A 769 -23.41 4.94 20.09
CA ILE A 769 -23.36 6.31 19.58
C ILE A 769 -23.59 6.33 18.07
N THR A 770 -24.43 7.25 17.58
CA THR A 770 -24.66 7.50 16.14
C THR A 770 -24.29 8.96 15.82
N VAL A 771 -23.45 9.19 14.81
CA VAL A 771 -23.12 10.53 14.28
C VAL A 771 -23.37 10.51 12.78
N THR A 772 -24.35 11.30 12.31
CA THR A 772 -24.81 11.27 10.91
C THR A 772 -25.07 12.63 10.31
N ASN A 773 -24.88 12.72 8.99
CA ASN A 773 -25.28 13.89 8.20
C ASN A 773 -24.66 15.22 8.69
N CYS A 774 -23.55 15.15 9.45
CA CYS A 774 -22.92 16.31 10.07
C CYS A 774 -21.76 16.84 9.21
N VAL A 775 -21.48 18.14 9.35
CA VAL A 775 -20.31 18.80 8.79
C VAL A 775 -19.37 19.19 9.93
N PHE A 776 -18.08 18.92 9.79
CA PHE A 776 -17.04 19.27 10.74
C PHE A 776 -15.96 20.07 10.03
N SER A 777 -15.62 21.26 10.53
CA SER A 777 -14.68 22.14 9.84
C SER A 777 -13.85 23.00 10.76
N TRP A 778 -12.58 23.23 10.42
CA TRP A 778 -11.70 24.18 11.11
C TRP A 778 -11.62 23.90 12.62
N LEU A 779 -11.12 22.71 12.97
CA LEU A 779 -11.10 22.17 14.34
C LEU A 779 -9.68 21.85 14.81
N GLY A 780 -9.36 22.20 16.05
CA GLY A 780 -8.17 21.74 16.79
C GLY A 780 -7.05 22.77 16.97
N GLY A 781 -5.86 22.27 17.33
CA GLY A 781 -4.63 23.04 17.46
C GLY A 781 -4.30 23.54 18.87
N SER A 782 -5.17 23.36 19.87
CA SER A 782 -4.85 23.64 21.27
C SER A 782 -3.79 22.65 21.79
N LEU A 783 -3.02 23.05 22.80
CA LEU A 783 -2.07 22.18 23.50
C LEU A 783 -2.79 21.12 24.35
N LEU A 784 -2.27 19.89 24.35
CA LEU A 784 -2.72 18.77 25.18
C LEU A 784 -2.17 18.90 26.62
N GLY A 785 -2.42 20.04 27.27
CA GLY A 785 -1.81 20.47 28.53
C GLY A 785 -1.74 21.99 28.60
N LYS A 786 -0.80 22.53 29.39
CA LYS A 786 -0.50 23.98 29.42
C LYS A 786 0.80 24.32 28.70
N HIS A 787 0.95 25.61 28.35
CA HIS A 787 2.22 26.17 27.89
C HIS A 787 3.34 25.91 28.90
N GLY A 788 4.50 25.49 28.41
CA GLY A 788 5.65 25.10 29.24
C GLY A 788 5.56 23.69 29.85
N GLU A 789 4.39 23.06 29.89
CA GLU A 789 4.22 21.66 30.29
C GLU A 789 4.32 20.71 29.07
N THR A 790 3.85 21.15 27.89
CA THR A 790 3.89 20.37 26.64
C THR A 790 3.99 21.26 25.40
N THR A 791 4.42 20.67 24.29
CA THR A 791 4.36 21.21 22.93
C THR A 791 3.43 20.40 22.01
N THR A 792 2.84 19.31 22.52
CA THR A 792 1.87 18.48 21.81
C THR A 792 0.54 19.22 21.66
N GLN A 793 0.02 19.26 20.44
CA GLN A 793 -1.30 19.81 20.11
C GLN A 793 -2.25 18.71 19.67
N TYR A 794 -3.56 18.94 19.79
CA TYR A 794 -4.60 17.97 19.49
C TYR A 794 -5.86 18.64 18.91
N GLY A 795 -6.79 17.81 18.41
CA GLY A 795 -8.15 18.26 18.07
C GLY A 795 -8.75 17.49 16.92
N ASN A 796 -9.75 16.66 17.24
CA ASN A 796 -10.38 15.72 16.32
C ASN A 796 -11.77 16.19 15.92
N ALA A 797 -12.31 15.78 14.76
CA ALA A 797 -13.74 16.00 14.54
C ALA A 797 -14.58 15.15 15.51
N ILE A 798 -14.21 13.88 15.67
CA ILE A 798 -14.80 12.95 16.64
C ILE A 798 -13.70 12.18 17.38
N GLU A 799 -13.74 12.21 18.71
CA GLU A 799 -12.97 11.36 19.62
C GLU A 799 -13.91 10.53 20.49
N ASN A 800 -13.58 9.25 20.69
CA ASN A 800 -14.06 8.48 21.84
C ASN A 800 -12.88 7.80 22.55
N TYR A 801 -12.59 8.22 23.78
CA TYR A 801 -11.48 7.71 24.59
C TYR A 801 -11.96 6.63 25.59
N GLY A 802 -11.54 5.38 25.37
CA GLY A 802 -11.74 4.24 26.28
C GLY A 802 -12.55 3.11 25.66
N ASN A 803 -13.41 2.48 26.47
CA ASN A 803 -14.20 1.32 26.02
C ASN A 803 -15.39 1.73 25.14
N THR A 804 -15.71 0.95 24.11
CA THR A 804 -16.93 1.16 23.33
C THR A 804 -17.54 -0.14 22.84
N ASP A 805 -18.86 -0.12 22.67
CA ASP A 805 -19.66 -1.15 22.04
C ASP A 805 -20.79 -0.43 21.25
N GLY A 806 -20.73 -0.46 19.92
CA GLY A 806 -21.68 0.27 19.06
C GLY A 806 -21.29 1.73 18.85
N PHE A 807 -20.53 2.02 17.80
CA PHE A 807 -20.21 3.41 17.41
C PHE A 807 -20.31 3.57 15.88
N TYR A 808 -21.28 4.35 15.43
CA TYR A 808 -21.68 4.46 14.02
C TYR A 808 -21.48 5.91 13.55
N VAL A 809 -20.54 6.13 12.63
CA VAL A 809 -20.23 7.46 12.06
C VAL A 809 -20.51 7.38 10.56
N ASN A 810 -21.66 7.87 10.11
CA ASN A 810 -22.10 7.65 8.73
C ASN A 810 -22.52 8.93 7.99
N ASN A 811 -22.18 9.05 6.70
CA ASN A 811 -22.57 10.19 5.85
C ASN A 811 -22.20 11.57 6.44
N ASN A 812 -20.98 11.73 6.94
CA ASN A 812 -20.47 12.99 7.47
C ASN A 812 -19.39 13.59 6.56
N TRP A 813 -19.27 14.92 6.57
CA TRP A 813 -18.19 15.64 5.90
C TRP A 813 -17.26 16.26 6.95
N MET A 814 -16.00 15.86 6.95
CA MET A 814 -14.98 16.33 7.88
C MET A 814 -13.83 16.95 7.09
N TYR A 815 -13.56 18.24 7.29
CA TYR A 815 -12.46 18.90 6.57
C TYR A 815 -11.71 19.94 7.40
N GLN A 816 -10.45 20.21 7.04
CA GLN A 816 -9.59 21.15 7.76
C GLN A 816 -9.54 20.85 9.28
N ILE A 817 -9.13 19.61 9.60
CA ILE A 817 -9.03 19.11 10.97
C ILE A 817 -7.56 19.05 11.38
N TYR A 818 -7.23 19.57 12.57
CA TYR A 818 -5.85 19.67 13.05
C TYR A 818 -5.20 18.30 13.17
N ASP A 819 -5.93 17.36 13.77
CA ASP A 819 -5.47 16.03 14.12
C ASP A 819 -6.23 14.99 13.29
N THR A 820 -7.16 14.23 13.87
CA THR A 820 -7.90 13.16 13.19
C THR A 820 -9.33 13.55 12.85
N ALA A 821 -9.83 13.15 11.68
CA ALA A 821 -11.27 13.24 11.39
C ALA A 821 -12.08 12.40 12.41
N VAL A 822 -11.86 11.08 12.47
CA VAL A 822 -12.46 10.22 13.49
C VAL A 822 -11.41 9.33 14.16
N THR A 823 -11.38 9.37 15.50
CA THR A 823 -10.49 8.52 16.31
C THR A 823 -11.20 7.80 17.44
N HIS A 824 -10.82 6.53 17.61
CA HIS A 824 -11.04 5.78 18.84
C HIS A 824 -9.71 5.61 19.54
N GLN A 825 -9.62 6.10 20.78
CA GLN A 825 -8.38 6.12 21.56
C GLN A 825 -8.53 5.38 22.89
N GLY A 826 -7.48 4.79 23.46
CA GLY A 826 -7.56 4.31 24.85
C GLY A 826 -6.44 3.39 25.31
N SER A 827 -6.17 3.44 26.62
CA SER A 827 -5.28 2.46 27.27
C SER A 827 -6.10 1.31 27.85
N ASP A 828 -5.64 0.07 27.66
CA ASP A 828 -6.25 -1.18 28.16
C ASP A 828 -7.78 -1.26 27.89
N SER A 829 -8.21 -0.87 26.69
CA SER A 829 -9.63 -0.68 26.34
C SER A 829 -10.17 -1.70 25.33
N ALA A 830 -11.44 -2.10 25.48
CA ALA A 830 -12.17 -2.92 24.51
C ALA A 830 -13.02 -2.04 23.59
N MET A 831 -12.86 -2.19 22.27
CA MET A 831 -13.54 -1.40 21.25
C MET A 831 -14.27 -2.32 20.27
N GLU A 832 -15.61 -2.30 20.30
CA GLU A 832 -16.42 -3.29 19.58
C GLU A 832 -17.57 -2.66 18.79
N ASN A 833 -17.97 -3.32 17.70
CA ASN A 833 -19.15 -2.95 16.89
C ASN A 833 -19.07 -1.49 16.39
N ILE A 834 -17.98 -1.16 15.70
CA ILE A 834 -17.72 0.19 15.18
C ILE A 834 -17.92 0.16 13.65
N GLU A 835 -18.64 1.15 13.13
CA GLU A 835 -18.84 1.33 11.69
C GLU A 835 -18.63 2.79 11.30
N TYR A 836 -17.71 3.03 10.37
CA TYR A 836 -17.59 4.29 9.66
C TYR A 836 -17.99 4.04 8.21
N SER A 837 -19.13 4.57 7.76
CA SER A 837 -19.62 4.37 6.40
C SER A 837 -19.92 5.69 5.68
N GLU A 838 -19.63 5.79 4.38
CA GLU A 838 -20.11 6.90 3.55
C GLU A 838 -19.61 8.31 3.97
N ASN A 839 -18.49 8.41 4.71
CA ASN A 839 -17.95 9.70 5.13
C ASN A 839 -16.96 10.28 4.12
N LEU A 840 -17.00 11.59 3.93
CA LEU A 840 -15.96 12.37 3.25
C LEU A 840 -15.03 12.98 4.30
N MET A 841 -13.76 12.59 4.29
CA MET A 841 -12.73 13.11 5.19
C MET A 841 -11.59 13.71 4.36
N GLU A 842 -11.40 15.03 4.38
CA GLU A 842 -10.46 15.70 3.49
C GLU A 842 -9.66 16.83 4.14
N TYR A 843 -8.37 16.99 3.82
CA TYR A 843 -7.51 17.99 4.46
C TYR A 843 -7.46 17.87 5.99
N CYS A 844 -7.58 16.65 6.51
CA CYS A 844 -7.26 16.29 7.89
C CYS A 844 -5.78 15.88 7.97
N HIS A 845 -5.13 16.00 9.14
CA HIS A 845 -3.80 15.42 9.29
C HIS A 845 -3.87 13.89 9.28
N TRP A 846 -4.78 13.32 10.07
CA TRP A 846 -5.19 11.91 9.98
C TRP A 846 -6.66 11.78 9.55
N GLY A 847 -6.97 10.78 8.73
CA GLY A 847 -8.35 10.49 8.31
C GLY A 847 -9.08 9.68 9.38
N ILE A 848 -8.83 8.37 9.35
CA ILE A 848 -9.27 7.40 10.35
C ILE A 848 -8.07 7.02 11.23
N GLU A 849 -8.26 7.06 12.55
CA GLU A 849 -7.30 6.54 13.53
C GLU A 849 -7.97 5.56 14.50
N CYS A 850 -7.26 4.49 14.85
CA CYS A 850 -7.51 3.77 16.10
C CYS A 850 -6.21 3.62 16.91
N TRP A 851 -6.11 4.37 18.02
CA TRP A 851 -4.94 4.41 18.89
C TRP A 851 -5.19 3.66 20.19
N GLN A 852 -4.42 2.61 20.46
CA GLN A 852 -4.52 1.88 21.71
C GLN A 852 -3.17 1.55 22.32
N THR A 853 -3.14 1.51 23.65
CA THR A 853 -1.98 1.12 24.45
C THR A 853 -2.37 0.12 25.54
N GLY A 854 -1.39 -0.56 26.13
CA GLY A 854 -1.64 -1.56 27.20
C GLY A 854 -1.86 -2.99 26.67
N GLU A 855 -1.67 -3.97 27.54
CA GLU A 855 -1.53 -5.39 27.16
C GLU A 855 -2.70 -6.29 27.59
N LYS A 856 -3.46 -5.88 28.60
CA LYS A 856 -4.41 -6.74 29.32
C LYS A 856 -5.74 -6.84 28.57
N THR A 857 -6.41 -5.71 28.41
CA THR A 857 -7.81 -5.62 27.93
C THR A 857 -7.94 -4.95 26.57
N CYS A 858 -6.84 -4.43 26.02
CA CYS A 858 -6.74 -3.91 24.66
C CYS A 858 -7.24 -4.94 23.61
N ARG A 859 -8.39 -4.67 22.96
CA ARG A 859 -8.95 -5.48 21.86
C ARG A 859 -9.84 -4.64 20.94
N GLN A 860 -9.92 -5.04 19.67
CA GLN A 860 -10.83 -4.46 18.68
C GLN A 860 -11.65 -5.58 18.03
N LYS A 861 -12.96 -5.37 17.84
CA LYS A 861 -13.84 -6.39 17.28
C LYS A 861 -14.99 -5.86 16.43
N ASN A 862 -15.28 -6.52 15.30
CA ASN A 862 -16.39 -6.17 14.40
C ASN A 862 -16.33 -4.68 14.01
N TYR A 863 -15.22 -4.32 13.36
CA TYR A 863 -15.00 -2.98 12.82
C TYR A 863 -15.26 -2.97 11.31
N ARG A 864 -15.94 -1.93 10.83
CA ARG A 864 -16.25 -1.69 9.41
C ARG A 864 -15.83 -0.29 9.00
N SER A 865 -14.93 -0.16 8.03
CA SER A 865 -14.75 1.05 7.23
C SER A 865 -15.26 0.78 5.83
N ARG A 866 -16.26 1.54 5.37
CA ARG A 866 -16.99 1.22 4.13
C ARG A 866 -17.34 2.47 3.35
N TYR A 867 -17.16 2.47 2.02
CA TYR A 867 -17.65 3.56 1.17
C TYR A 867 -17.18 4.96 1.64
N ASN A 868 -16.03 5.05 2.33
CA ASN A 868 -15.48 6.32 2.78
C ASN A 868 -14.59 6.91 1.69
N LEU A 869 -14.54 8.24 1.60
CA LEU A 869 -13.58 8.97 0.79
C LEU A 869 -12.63 9.74 1.70
N LEU A 870 -11.43 9.18 1.89
CA LEU A 870 -10.35 9.76 2.68
C LEU A 870 -9.39 10.43 1.70
N ARG A 871 -9.17 11.75 1.76
CA ARG A 871 -8.36 12.43 0.74
C ARG A 871 -7.55 13.63 1.21
N ASN A 872 -6.53 13.98 0.43
CA ASN A 872 -5.65 15.14 0.66
C ASN A 872 -5.09 15.17 2.11
N GLY A 873 -4.72 14.01 2.64
CA GLY A 873 -4.21 13.86 4.00
C GLY A 873 -2.94 14.67 4.19
N GLY A 874 -2.85 15.44 5.27
CA GLY A 874 -1.65 16.23 5.56
C GLY A 874 -1.41 17.45 4.67
N TYR A 875 -2.38 17.85 3.83
CA TYR A 875 -2.36 19.10 3.07
C TYR A 875 -3.29 20.18 3.67
N GLY A 876 -3.95 19.89 4.80
CA GLY A 876 -4.78 20.84 5.52
C GLY A 876 -4.00 21.74 6.49
N TRP A 877 -4.67 22.79 6.97
CA TRP A 877 -4.09 23.85 7.81
C TRP A 877 -3.28 23.29 8.98
N GLY A 878 -3.81 22.30 9.70
CA GLY A 878 -3.17 21.70 10.89
C GLY A 878 -1.86 20.97 10.64
N SER A 879 -1.56 20.64 9.38
CA SER A 879 -0.26 20.08 8.98
C SER A 879 0.73 21.17 8.54
N ILE A 880 0.21 22.29 8.02
CA ILE A 880 0.99 23.38 7.45
C ILE A 880 1.41 24.40 8.53
N VAL A 881 0.59 24.65 9.56
CA VAL A 881 0.82 25.75 10.51
C VAL A 881 1.91 25.53 11.56
N THR A 882 2.27 24.29 11.89
CA THR A 882 2.96 23.97 13.16
C THR A 882 4.29 23.25 13.01
N ASP A 883 4.85 23.10 11.80
CA ASP A 883 6.02 22.23 11.53
C ASP A 883 5.86 20.86 12.22
N ARG A 884 4.79 20.16 11.84
CA ARG A 884 4.48 18.83 12.40
C ARG A 884 5.46 17.83 11.78
N GLN A 885 6.34 17.24 12.60
CA GLN A 885 7.32 16.25 12.13
C GLN A 885 6.72 14.86 11.92
N GLU A 886 5.55 14.60 12.50
CA GLU A 886 4.80 13.37 12.28
C GLU A 886 4.19 13.35 10.87
N LEU A 887 4.25 12.19 10.22
CA LEU A 887 3.64 11.99 8.91
C LEU A 887 2.12 11.89 9.05
N ALA A 888 1.44 12.57 8.13
CA ALA A 888 0.02 12.40 7.90
C ALA A 888 -0.32 10.96 7.47
N ARG A 889 -1.54 10.50 7.77
CA ARG A 889 -2.00 9.11 7.60
C ARG A 889 -3.49 9.09 7.32
N LEU A 890 -3.93 8.66 6.15
CA LEU A 890 -5.37 8.63 5.87
C LEU A 890 -6.09 7.49 6.60
N TYR A 891 -5.46 6.32 6.77
CA TYR A 891 -6.00 5.20 7.53
C TYR A 891 -4.93 4.62 8.47
N SER A 892 -5.13 4.70 9.78
CA SER A 892 -4.12 4.39 10.81
C SER A 892 -4.65 3.47 11.90
N PHE A 893 -4.02 2.31 12.10
CA PHE A 893 -4.37 1.34 13.14
C PHE A 893 -3.14 0.87 13.92
N SER A 894 -3.12 1.21 15.21
CA SER A 894 -1.99 1.00 16.13
C SER A 894 -1.83 -0.45 16.65
N ARG A 895 -0.69 -0.70 17.31
CA ARG A 895 -0.28 -1.98 17.92
C ARG A 895 -1.20 -2.51 19.00
N VAL A 896 -2.29 -3.15 18.59
CA VAL A 896 -3.01 -4.10 19.45
C VAL A 896 -2.29 -5.44 19.43
N ASN A 897 -2.08 -6.05 20.62
CA ASN A 897 -1.38 -7.32 20.82
C ASN A 897 -2.13 -8.55 20.24
N GLY A 898 -2.31 -8.61 18.92
CA GLY A 898 -2.92 -9.73 18.19
C GLY A 898 -4.41 -9.98 18.48
N LYS A 899 -5.07 -9.11 19.26
CA LYS A 899 -6.45 -9.26 19.75
C LYS A 899 -7.52 -8.63 18.82
N ASN A 900 -7.13 -8.13 17.65
CA ASN A 900 -8.08 -7.65 16.64
C ASN A 900 -8.84 -8.83 16.02
N GLU A 901 -10.16 -8.72 15.92
CA GLU A 901 -11.07 -9.74 15.36
C GLU A 901 -12.07 -9.10 14.41
N ASP A 902 -12.28 -9.70 13.23
CA ASP A 902 -13.35 -9.29 12.32
C ASP A 902 -13.33 -7.78 11.97
N MET A 903 -12.20 -7.33 11.45
CA MET A 903 -11.96 -5.94 11.03
C MET A 903 -11.93 -5.89 9.49
N LEU A 904 -12.73 -5.01 8.88
CA LEU A 904 -12.88 -4.93 7.42
C LEU A 904 -12.88 -3.47 6.94
N CYS A 905 -12.01 -3.17 5.98
CA CYS A 905 -12.00 -1.94 5.20
C CYS A 905 -12.33 -2.28 3.74
N GLU A 906 -13.49 -1.88 3.24
CA GLU A 906 -13.93 -2.20 1.88
C GLU A 906 -14.53 -1.00 1.15
N TYR A 907 -14.43 -0.98 -0.18
CA TYR A 907 -14.94 0.12 -1.03
C TYR A 907 -14.54 1.52 -0.53
N THR A 908 -13.37 1.65 0.11
CA THR A 908 -12.86 2.92 0.62
C THR A 908 -11.91 3.51 -0.40
N ILE A 909 -12.09 4.80 -0.71
CA ILE A 909 -11.19 5.56 -1.56
C ILE A 909 -10.18 6.27 -0.64
N ILE A 910 -8.89 6.05 -0.86
CA ILE A 910 -7.78 6.66 -0.13
C ILE A 910 -6.92 7.44 -1.12
N ASP A 911 -7.25 8.74 -1.28
CA ASP A 911 -6.77 9.62 -2.34
C ASP A 911 -5.75 10.67 -1.85
N ARG A 912 -4.46 10.43 -2.11
CA ARG A 912 -3.32 11.31 -1.84
C ARG A 912 -3.11 11.71 -0.38
N CYS A 913 -1.93 11.42 0.13
CA CYS A 913 -1.48 11.88 1.45
C CYS A 913 -0.06 12.46 1.32
N SER A 914 0.21 13.55 2.02
CA SER A 914 1.57 14.13 2.07
C SER A 914 2.56 13.18 2.77
N GLY A 915 2.05 12.33 3.68
CA GLY A 915 2.68 11.14 4.26
C GLY A 915 2.09 9.84 3.69
N PHE A 916 1.50 9.00 4.56
CA PHE A 916 1.03 7.65 4.25
C PHE A 916 -0.45 7.60 3.86
N LEU A 917 -0.81 6.76 2.88
CA LEU A 917 -2.20 6.36 2.68
C LEU A 917 -2.67 5.47 3.84
N ILE A 918 -1.86 4.46 4.19
CA ILE A 918 -2.17 3.46 5.22
C ILE A 918 -0.98 3.30 6.17
N ASP A 919 -1.23 3.25 7.48
CA ASP A 919 -0.29 2.73 8.47
C ASP A 919 -1.00 1.70 9.36
N VAL A 920 -0.73 0.43 9.12
CA VAL A 920 -1.35 -0.71 9.82
C VAL A 920 -0.23 -1.61 10.33
N ASP A 921 -0.28 -1.98 11.60
CA ASP A 921 0.75 -2.79 12.22
C ASP A 921 0.77 -4.27 11.78
N ALA A 922 1.96 -4.88 11.83
CA ALA A 922 2.24 -6.23 11.35
C ALA A 922 1.33 -7.34 11.91
N ASN A 923 0.82 -7.15 13.12
CA ASN A 923 -0.04 -8.12 13.80
C ASN A 923 -1.54 -7.84 13.64
N SER A 924 -1.94 -6.81 12.87
CA SER A 924 -3.36 -6.53 12.66
C SER A 924 -4.03 -7.59 11.77
N LYS A 925 -5.27 -7.95 12.14
CA LYS A 925 -6.12 -8.87 11.38
C LYS A 925 -7.12 -8.17 10.46
N GLU A 926 -6.90 -6.89 10.18
CA GLU A 926 -7.65 -6.14 9.19
C GLU A 926 -7.57 -6.79 7.81
N LYS A 927 -8.75 -6.92 7.22
CA LYS A 927 -8.95 -7.30 5.82
C LYS A 927 -9.27 -6.05 5.01
N PHE A 928 -8.72 -6.01 3.81
CA PHE A 928 -8.95 -4.96 2.83
C PHE A 928 -9.59 -5.61 1.60
N SER A 929 -10.52 -4.94 0.93
CA SER A 929 -11.21 -5.49 -0.25
C SER A 929 -11.83 -4.39 -1.10
N HIS A 930 -11.65 -4.41 -2.43
CA HIS A 930 -12.32 -3.51 -3.37
C HIS A 930 -12.03 -2.01 -3.11
N ASN A 931 -10.86 -1.68 -2.56
CA ASN A 931 -10.50 -0.29 -2.25
C ASN A 931 -9.78 0.40 -3.43
N ILE A 932 -9.93 1.72 -3.53
CA ILE A 932 -9.22 2.56 -4.51
C ILE A 932 -8.14 3.36 -3.78
N TYR A 933 -6.90 3.25 -4.23
CA TYR A 933 -5.73 3.94 -3.68
C TYR A 933 -5.18 4.91 -4.73
N VAL A 934 -4.87 6.14 -4.35
CA VAL A 934 -4.26 7.13 -5.26
C VAL A 934 -3.07 7.80 -4.57
N GLN A 935 -1.90 7.83 -5.21
CA GLN A 935 -0.71 8.46 -4.64
C GLN A 935 0.29 8.92 -5.71
N ASP A 936 1.03 9.99 -5.41
CA ASP A 936 2.05 10.55 -6.30
C ASP A 936 3.33 9.68 -6.37
N GLU A 937 4.01 9.65 -7.51
CA GLU A 937 5.10 8.71 -7.88
C GLU A 937 6.39 8.77 -7.03
N ASP A 938 6.51 9.72 -6.08
CA ASP A 938 7.62 9.80 -5.12
C ASP A 938 7.18 9.76 -3.65
N LYS A 939 5.88 9.55 -3.39
CA LYS A 939 5.29 9.48 -2.04
C LYS A 939 5.27 8.05 -1.51
N THR A 940 4.84 7.89 -0.27
CA THR A 940 4.72 6.59 0.39
C THR A 940 3.26 6.11 0.40
N VAL A 941 3.05 4.82 0.13
CA VAL A 941 1.77 4.16 0.42
C VAL A 941 1.65 4.00 1.94
N GLY A 942 2.75 3.64 2.60
CA GLY A 942 2.90 3.64 4.05
C GLY A 942 3.26 2.28 4.65
N GLY A 943 2.87 2.05 5.91
CA GLY A 943 3.12 0.82 6.66
C GLY A 943 2.11 -0.26 6.32
N LEU A 944 2.42 -1.12 5.35
CA LEU A 944 1.56 -2.22 4.93
C LEU A 944 1.80 -3.45 5.82
N LYS A 945 1.12 -3.52 6.97
CA LYS A 945 1.39 -4.51 8.04
C LYS A 945 2.84 -4.42 8.52
N GLY A 946 3.25 -3.22 8.91
CA GLY A 946 4.59 -2.90 9.42
C GLY A 946 5.69 -2.80 8.36
N ASP A 947 5.49 -3.35 7.16
CA ASP A 947 6.44 -3.20 6.05
C ASP A 947 6.20 -1.88 5.31
N GLY A 948 7.19 -0.99 5.29
CA GLY A 948 7.14 0.22 4.48
C GLY A 948 6.97 -0.07 2.98
N ALA A 949 6.17 0.77 2.31
CA ALA A 949 5.98 0.74 0.85
C ALA A 949 5.95 2.16 0.28
N SER A 950 6.78 2.40 -0.74
CA SER A 950 6.70 3.58 -1.61
C SER A 950 5.61 3.41 -2.67
N ALA A 951 5.07 4.53 -3.16
CA ALA A 951 4.20 4.54 -4.34
C ALA A 951 5.05 4.27 -5.59
N CYS A 952 4.67 3.24 -6.34
CA CYS A 952 5.31 2.82 -7.58
C CYS A 952 4.34 1.91 -8.37
N ARG A 953 4.76 1.43 -9.55
CA ARG A 953 3.93 0.55 -10.37
C ARG A 953 3.57 -0.78 -9.69
N ASP A 954 4.45 -1.28 -8.82
CA ASP A 954 4.19 -2.50 -8.04
C ASP A 954 3.28 -2.28 -6.82
N SER A 955 2.82 -1.05 -6.52
CA SER A 955 2.04 -0.78 -5.30
C SER A 955 0.75 -1.58 -5.19
N ALA A 956 0.04 -1.84 -6.30
CA ALA A 956 -1.13 -2.73 -6.31
C ALA A 956 -0.74 -4.16 -5.85
N TYR A 957 0.36 -4.70 -6.38
CA TYR A 957 0.87 -6.01 -5.99
C TYR A 957 1.33 -6.04 -4.51
N GLN A 958 1.97 -4.98 -4.03
CA GLN A 958 2.37 -4.86 -2.62
C GLN A 958 1.15 -4.82 -1.69
N ILE A 959 0.11 -4.08 -2.05
CA ILE A 959 -1.16 -3.99 -1.30
C ILE A 959 -1.87 -5.34 -1.27
N LYS A 960 -2.07 -5.97 -2.43
CA LYS A 960 -2.61 -7.34 -2.56
C LYS A 960 -1.85 -8.33 -1.67
N LYS A 961 -0.53 -8.38 -1.80
CA LYS A 961 0.33 -9.31 -1.06
C LYS A 961 0.37 -9.08 0.45
N LYS A 962 0.40 -7.83 0.92
CA LYS A 962 0.59 -7.50 2.35
C LYS A 962 -0.73 -7.29 3.09
N LEU A 963 -1.67 -6.55 2.49
CA LEU A 963 -2.97 -6.29 3.10
C LEU A 963 -4.00 -7.40 2.83
N GLY A 964 -3.88 -8.11 1.71
CA GLY A 964 -4.85 -9.13 1.27
C GLY A 964 -6.00 -8.54 0.45
N ASP A 965 -5.84 -7.34 -0.09
CA ASP A 965 -6.81 -6.69 -0.98
C ASP A 965 -6.62 -7.22 -2.41
N GLU A 966 -7.23 -8.39 -2.66
CA GLU A 966 -7.06 -9.13 -3.92
C GLU A 966 -7.52 -8.35 -5.15
N ASP A 967 -8.49 -7.46 -4.96
CA ASP A 967 -9.20 -6.68 -5.98
C ASP A 967 -8.94 -5.17 -5.82
N CYS A 968 -7.76 -4.79 -5.29
CA CYS A 968 -7.40 -3.39 -5.11
C CYS A 968 -7.12 -2.66 -6.44
N VAL A 969 -7.50 -1.39 -6.47
CA VAL A 969 -7.24 -0.47 -7.58
C VAL A 969 -6.18 0.52 -7.11
N PHE A 970 -5.03 0.59 -7.78
CA PHE A 970 -4.00 1.57 -7.47
C PHE A 970 -3.79 2.55 -8.64
N VAL A 971 -3.94 3.84 -8.36
CA VAL A 971 -3.72 4.94 -9.29
C VAL A 971 -2.45 5.67 -8.90
N LEU A 972 -1.36 5.38 -9.62
CA LEU A 972 -0.13 6.14 -9.53
C LEU A 972 -0.32 7.48 -10.27
N ILE A 973 0.01 8.61 -9.64
CA ILE A 973 0.04 9.92 -10.30
C ILE A 973 1.49 10.22 -10.68
N PRO A 974 1.84 10.24 -11.99
CA PRO A 974 3.19 10.56 -12.43
C PRO A 974 3.56 11.99 -12.07
N ARG A 975 4.86 12.20 -11.83
CA ARG A 975 5.39 13.56 -11.62
C ARG A 975 5.22 14.39 -12.91
N LYS A 976 4.87 15.68 -12.74
CA LYS A 976 4.82 16.69 -13.81
C LYS A 976 6.11 17.50 -13.91
#